data_AF-A0AAD4RA11-F1
#
_entry.id   AF-A0AAD4RA11-F1
#
_cell.length_a   1.000
_cell.length_b   1.000
_cell.length_c   1.000
_cell.angle_alpha   90.00
_cell.angle_beta   90.00
_cell.angle_gamma   90.00
#
_symmetry.space_group_name_H-M   'P 1'
#
loop_
_entity.id
_entity.type
_entity.pdbx_description
1 polymer ?
#
loop_
_entity_poly.entity_id
_entity_poly.type
_entity_poly.pdbx_seq_one_letter_code
_entity_poly.pdbx_strand_id
1 'polypeptide(L)'
;MKWLVEECALPIPVESTSVRFMHTPSEFYSVLMENARNAKRRIVLASLYLGTGPHEVDLVDTIKQRLSDEPEIEIRFFYHPDMRGAMRNSLPQRLNEIFGVQHMKFFIFDDTIIISGANLSESYFTNRQDRYMLIENNPLLIEFFESIFEVISSCSLSLTSTGSLSFKGEPSLHPITCDQCIFRKTISDELLKAISNMKHKLEERKELNCDTILCPFLQMGPFDIHHEVDILTKLFGHQVNEIQMTMSTGYLNLYEPYTDTIFNRARYPLTILLASPQANGFYNASGLLGRIPLLYVYNSYELYQKLLSIPASDKPQILLSEYNRPDWTFHAKGIWIDSVDRHWAATLVGSSNYGYRSVFRDLEVGTLLMTTDEALIRRMSEERQSIMEFCSPMDSSVFLRKDHCVPMWIKIVTRRASSSAAQLNQSPSYARTHPIGNFLRKNQRRKYATQAETQRNPFESVEIRERLGGNRVRFIERRNHYSSGLSTSDKAINEQLEREHEGWKPVYRYNGIVKYTFLSKMKFVQTLLSAMLLPYGYYLHVNEAISDIVYGLMIAGSLSAPVILFAFTRTFNRIVGVISIHENEQVVRIGHISFWGGRKNTIVDMEDLVPLSYSPDSYTRSPFVRLCRHSDPSGFFLLNMTNVEIVDEKLAELVFGTTMLSGSEDILEESKEEEQRQEKPEGLKKNE
;
A
#
# COMPACT_ATOMS: atom_id res chain seq x y z
N MET A 1 -28.98 -8.39 -21.11
CA MET A 1 -28.67 -6.99 -20.77
C MET A 1 -29.68 -6.34 -19.80
N LYS A 2 -31.01 -6.37 -20.01
CA LYS A 2 -32.01 -5.64 -19.19
C LYS A 2 -31.84 -5.79 -17.67
N TRP A 3 -31.71 -7.03 -17.18
CA TRP A 3 -31.54 -7.30 -15.75
C TRP A 3 -30.32 -6.60 -15.13
N LEU A 4 -29.27 -6.34 -15.92
CA LEU A 4 -28.05 -5.68 -15.45
C LEU A 4 -28.21 -4.15 -15.46
N VAL A 5 -28.99 -3.61 -16.41
CA VAL A 5 -29.35 -2.19 -16.44
C VAL A 5 -30.26 -1.82 -15.26
N GLU A 6 -31.16 -2.72 -14.86
CA GLU A 6 -32.02 -2.53 -13.68
C GLU A 6 -31.23 -2.41 -12.37
N GLU A 7 -29.98 -2.87 -12.36
CA GLU A 7 -29.05 -2.74 -11.23
C GLU A 7 -28.26 -1.43 -11.21
N CYS A 8 -28.36 -0.64 -12.29
CA CYS A 8 -27.70 0.63 -12.37
C CYS A 8 -28.52 1.72 -11.68
N ALA A 9 -27.93 2.35 -10.67
CA ALA A 9 -28.51 3.56 -10.08
C ALA A 9 -28.56 4.74 -11.07
N LEU A 10 -27.60 4.80 -12.01
CA LEU A 10 -27.42 5.90 -12.97
C LEU A 10 -27.06 5.34 -14.37
N PRO A 11 -28.02 4.85 -15.17
CA PRO A 11 -27.75 4.35 -16.53
C PRO A 11 -27.55 5.51 -17.53
N ILE A 12 -26.32 6.00 -17.68
CA ILE A 12 -26.00 7.14 -18.55
C ILE A 12 -25.83 6.66 -20.01
N PRO A 13 -26.59 7.19 -20.99
CA PRO A 13 -26.36 6.92 -22.41
C PRO A 13 -24.98 7.41 -22.87
N VAL A 14 -24.29 6.62 -23.69
CA VAL A 14 -23.00 6.97 -24.28
C VAL A 14 -23.00 6.61 -25.76
N GLU A 15 -22.37 7.41 -26.61
CA GLU A 15 -22.15 7.03 -28.01
C GLU A 15 -21.05 5.97 -28.08
N SER A 16 -21.30 4.85 -28.74
CA SER A 16 -20.32 3.77 -28.84
C SER A 16 -18.97 4.24 -29.42
N THR A 17 -19.01 5.17 -30.38
CA THR A 17 -17.82 5.75 -31.02
C THR A 17 -16.97 6.61 -30.10
N SER A 18 -17.54 7.18 -29.04
CA SER A 18 -16.82 8.03 -28.07
C SER A 18 -16.10 7.25 -26.97
N VAL A 19 -16.28 5.92 -26.94
CA VAL A 19 -15.57 5.02 -26.03
C VAL A 19 -14.34 4.44 -26.73
N ARG A 20 -13.18 4.54 -26.08
CA ARG A 20 -11.92 3.94 -26.55
C ARG A 20 -11.18 3.23 -25.41
N PHE A 21 -10.73 2.02 -25.66
CA PHE A 21 -9.81 1.31 -24.77
C PHE A 21 -8.38 1.55 -25.21
N MET A 22 -7.48 1.85 -24.27
CA MET A 22 -6.04 1.90 -24.52
C MET A 22 -5.43 0.58 -24.06
N HIS A 23 -4.50 0.03 -24.84
CA HIS A 23 -3.98 -1.32 -24.62
C HIS A 23 -2.67 -1.34 -23.83
N THR A 24 -1.91 -0.24 -23.86
CA THR A 24 -0.56 -0.18 -23.27
C THR A 24 -0.39 1.01 -22.33
N PRO A 25 0.50 0.89 -21.32
CA PRO A 25 0.93 2.01 -20.46
C PRO A 25 1.41 3.24 -21.23
N SER A 26 2.15 3.03 -22.32
CA SER A 26 2.68 4.13 -23.14
C SER A 26 1.60 4.83 -23.97
N GLU A 27 0.60 4.09 -24.44
CA GLU A 27 -0.60 4.69 -25.06
C GLU A 27 -1.37 5.50 -24.03
N PHE A 28 -1.59 4.96 -22.83
CA PHE A 28 -2.22 5.68 -21.72
C PHE A 28 -1.49 6.99 -21.41
N TYR A 29 -0.18 6.96 -21.26
CA TYR A 29 0.62 8.17 -21.04
C TYR A 29 0.50 9.16 -22.20
N SER A 30 0.55 8.69 -23.45
CA SER A 30 0.46 9.54 -24.63
C SER A 30 -0.89 10.27 -24.69
N VAL A 31 -2.00 9.55 -24.47
CA VAL A 31 -3.36 10.10 -24.44
C VAL A 31 -3.52 11.07 -23.26
N LEU A 32 -2.97 10.74 -22.09
CA LEU A 32 -2.97 11.62 -20.92
C LEU A 32 -2.28 12.96 -21.24
N MET A 33 -1.09 12.91 -21.86
CA MET A 33 -0.33 14.09 -22.24
C MET A 33 -1.00 14.91 -23.33
N GLU A 34 -1.59 14.26 -24.34
CA GLU A 34 -2.34 14.93 -25.40
C GLU A 34 -3.53 15.70 -24.83
N ASN A 35 -4.33 15.07 -23.97
CA ASN A 35 -5.46 15.72 -23.33
C ASN A 35 -5.03 16.86 -22.38
N ALA A 36 -3.93 16.68 -21.63
CA ALA A 36 -3.38 17.73 -20.79
C ALA A 36 -2.92 18.96 -21.59
N ARG A 37 -2.29 18.77 -22.76
CA ARG A 37 -1.86 19.87 -23.65
C ARG A 37 -3.05 20.61 -24.26
N ASN A 38 -4.10 19.88 -24.62
CA ASN A 38 -5.23 20.42 -25.38
C ASN A 38 -6.36 20.97 -24.50
N ALA A 39 -6.35 20.70 -23.20
CA ALA A 39 -7.38 21.17 -22.28
C ALA A 39 -7.50 22.71 -22.28
N LYS A 40 -8.73 23.23 -22.24
CA LYS A 40 -9.02 24.68 -22.32
C LYS A 40 -9.81 25.23 -21.15
N ARG A 41 -10.59 24.40 -20.47
CA ARG A 41 -11.51 24.81 -19.40
C ARG A 41 -11.17 24.15 -18.07
N ARG A 42 -10.81 22.86 -18.07
CA ARG A 42 -10.57 22.12 -16.82
C ARG A 42 -9.65 20.92 -16.98
N ILE A 43 -8.90 20.67 -15.91
CA ILE A 43 -8.12 19.45 -15.69
C ILE A 43 -8.41 18.97 -14.25
N VAL A 44 -8.95 17.76 -14.11
CA VAL A 44 -9.17 17.11 -12.80
C VAL A 44 -8.42 15.79 -12.77
N LEU A 45 -7.53 15.61 -11.80
CA LEU A 45 -6.74 14.38 -11.65
C LEU A 45 -7.02 13.74 -10.29
N ALA A 46 -7.73 12.61 -10.28
CA ALA A 46 -7.86 11.76 -9.10
C ALA A 46 -6.91 10.56 -9.24
N SER A 47 -5.94 10.44 -8.34
CA SER A 47 -4.99 9.32 -8.27
C SER A 47 -4.58 9.10 -6.82
N LEU A 48 -4.15 7.88 -6.46
CA LEU A 48 -3.62 7.58 -5.12
C LEU A 48 -2.34 8.38 -4.83
N TYR A 49 -1.48 8.49 -5.83
CA TYR A 49 -0.26 9.29 -5.79
C TYR A 49 0.11 9.78 -7.19
N LEU A 50 0.94 10.82 -7.21
CA LEU A 50 1.71 11.26 -8.36
C LEU A 50 3.17 10.96 -8.04
N GLY A 51 3.84 10.20 -8.90
CA GLY A 51 5.26 9.88 -8.75
C GLY A 51 6.16 11.09 -9.02
N THR A 52 7.46 10.86 -8.98
CA THR A 52 8.50 11.89 -9.17
C THR A 52 9.48 11.51 -10.27
N GLY A 53 9.09 10.58 -11.15
CA GLY A 53 9.88 10.17 -12.31
C GLY A 53 9.81 11.19 -13.46
N PRO A 54 10.60 10.96 -14.52
CA PRO A 54 10.64 11.85 -15.68
C PRO A 54 9.28 12.09 -16.33
N HIS A 55 8.48 11.04 -16.51
CA HIS A 55 7.16 11.15 -17.14
C HIS A 55 6.17 11.98 -16.31
N GLU A 56 6.25 11.88 -14.97
CA GLU A 56 5.46 12.67 -14.04
C GLU A 56 5.88 14.14 -14.04
N VAL A 57 7.19 14.42 -14.10
CA VAL A 57 7.72 15.78 -14.26
C VAL A 57 7.23 16.39 -15.57
N ASP A 58 7.33 15.66 -16.68
CA ASP A 58 6.84 16.10 -17.99
C ASP A 58 5.34 16.38 -17.99
N LEU A 59 4.55 15.54 -17.31
CA LEU A 59 3.10 15.76 -17.15
C LEU A 59 2.83 17.04 -16.36
N VAL A 60 3.51 17.23 -15.23
CA VAL A 60 3.37 18.43 -14.40
C VAL A 60 3.79 19.68 -15.16
N ASP A 61 4.89 19.62 -15.90
CA ASP A 61 5.39 20.76 -16.67
C ASP A 61 4.49 21.09 -17.86
N THR A 62 3.92 20.07 -18.50
CA THR A 62 2.88 20.24 -19.54
C THR A 62 1.65 20.95 -18.98
N ILE A 63 1.17 20.50 -17.81
CA ILE A 63 0.04 21.11 -17.10
C ILE A 63 0.39 22.56 -16.71
N LYS A 64 1.56 22.81 -16.13
CA LYS A 64 2.04 24.16 -15.77
C LYS A 64 2.13 25.09 -16.99
N GLN A 65 2.69 24.62 -18.10
CA GLN A 65 2.77 25.40 -19.34
C GLN A 65 1.37 25.73 -19.85
N ARG A 66 0.41 24.83 -19.69
CA ARG A 66 -0.97 25.12 -20.07
C ARG A 66 -1.64 26.15 -19.16
N LEU A 67 -1.28 26.15 -17.88
CA LEU A 67 -1.83 27.01 -16.83
C LEU A 67 -1.14 28.38 -16.71
N SER A 68 0.03 28.58 -17.32
CA SER A 68 0.63 29.93 -17.41
C SER A 68 -0.24 30.92 -18.19
N ASP A 69 -1.25 30.44 -18.91
CA ASP A 69 -2.21 31.26 -19.66
C ASP A 69 -3.48 31.62 -18.85
N GLU A 70 -3.84 30.86 -17.79
CA GLU A 70 -5.08 31.01 -16.99
C GLU A 70 -4.86 30.41 -15.56
N PRO A 71 -4.79 31.20 -14.47
CA PRO A 71 -4.26 30.73 -13.19
C PRO A 71 -5.36 30.36 -12.18
N GLU A 72 -5.59 29.07 -11.94
CA GLU A 72 -6.04 28.53 -10.64
C GLU A 72 -5.90 26.99 -10.59
N ILE A 73 -4.68 26.51 -10.30
CA ILE A 73 -4.44 25.08 -10.01
C ILE A 73 -4.70 24.83 -8.53
N GLU A 74 -5.60 23.92 -8.20
CA GLU A 74 -5.76 23.43 -6.83
C GLU A 74 -5.31 21.97 -6.68
N ILE A 75 -4.41 21.72 -5.73
CA ILE A 75 -3.98 20.37 -5.34
C ILE A 75 -4.58 20.06 -3.98
N ARG A 76 -5.38 18.98 -3.91
CA ARG A 76 -6.03 18.53 -2.69
C ARG A 76 -5.53 17.13 -2.27
N PHE A 77 -5.23 17.00 -0.99
CA PHE A 77 -4.79 15.78 -0.33
C PHE A 77 -5.90 15.25 0.57
N PHE A 78 -6.50 14.13 0.17
CA PHE A 78 -7.47 13.43 1.01
C PHE A 78 -6.80 12.84 2.25
N TYR A 79 -7.40 13.05 3.41
CA TYR A 79 -6.91 12.52 4.68
C TYR A 79 -7.94 11.56 5.27
N HIS A 80 -7.51 10.33 5.56
CA HIS A 80 -8.42 9.27 6.00
C HIS A 80 -9.02 9.57 7.39
N PRO A 81 -10.35 9.45 7.60
CA PRO A 81 -11.02 9.85 8.84
C PRO A 81 -10.61 9.04 10.07
N ASP A 82 -10.10 7.81 9.89
CA ASP A 82 -9.64 6.96 11.00
C ASP A 82 -8.22 7.27 11.48
N MET A 83 -7.49 8.16 10.80
CA MET A 83 -6.12 8.54 11.19
C MET A 83 -6.10 9.68 12.22
N ARG A 84 -6.61 9.45 13.43
CA ARG A 84 -6.72 10.46 14.50
C ARG A 84 -5.98 10.07 15.79
N GLY A 85 -5.66 11.06 16.64
CA GLY A 85 -5.11 10.85 17.98
C GLY A 85 -3.64 10.37 18.05
N ALA A 86 -3.23 9.81 19.19
CA ALA A 86 -1.84 9.41 19.49
C ALA A 86 -1.25 8.35 18.53
N MET A 87 -2.11 7.61 17.82
CA MET A 87 -1.72 6.65 16.78
C MET A 87 -1.01 7.32 15.58
N ARG A 88 -1.33 8.60 15.30
CA ARG A 88 -0.68 9.44 14.28
C ARG A 88 0.85 9.54 14.48
N ASN A 89 1.28 9.65 15.73
CA ASN A 89 2.70 9.92 16.06
C ASN A 89 3.54 8.64 16.16
N SER A 90 2.92 7.46 16.07
CA SER A 90 3.54 6.18 16.39
C SER A 90 3.67 5.21 15.21
N LEU A 91 2.96 5.45 14.10
CA LEU A 91 2.96 4.58 12.92
C LEU A 91 3.86 5.12 11.79
N PRO A 92 4.74 4.30 11.19
CA PRO A 92 5.42 4.65 9.94
C PRO A 92 4.42 5.07 8.86
N GLN A 93 4.76 6.07 8.04
CA GLN A 93 3.89 6.62 6.99
C GLN A 93 3.34 5.55 6.01
N ARG A 94 4.10 4.47 5.77
CA ARG A 94 3.69 3.31 4.95
C ARG A 94 2.59 2.44 5.59
N LEU A 95 2.34 2.56 6.90
CA LEU A 95 1.26 1.86 7.60
C LEU A 95 -0.05 2.66 7.64
N ASN A 96 -0.05 3.90 7.16
CA ASN A 96 -1.28 4.70 6.98
C ASN A 96 -2.26 4.02 6.01
N GLU A 97 -1.71 3.29 5.02
CA GLU A 97 -2.48 2.46 4.08
C GLU A 97 -3.33 1.37 4.73
N ILE A 98 -3.05 0.98 5.97
CA ILE A 98 -3.84 -0.04 6.69
C ILE A 98 -5.25 0.48 6.98
N PHE A 99 -5.42 1.79 7.20
CA PHE A 99 -6.71 2.37 7.58
C PHE A 99 -7.64 2.57 6.39
N GLY A 100 -7.08 2.72 5.18
CA GLY A 100 -7.83 3.06 3.97
C GLY A 100 -7.20 4.25 3.27
N VAL A 101 -7.40 4.36 1.96
CA VAL A 101 -6.88 5.46 1.15
C VAL A 101 -7.91 6.00 0.16
N GLN A 102 -7.69 7.23 -0.31
CA GLN A 102 -8.29 7.70 -1.55
C GLN A 102 -7.75 6.83 -2.68
N HIS A 103 -8.59 5.97 -3.24
CA HIS A 103 -8.19 5.03 -4.27
C HIS A 103 -8.86 5.32 -5.62
N MET A 104 -9.64 6.40 -5.72
CA MET A 104 -10.26 6.83 -6.97
C MET A 104 -9.23 7.18 -8.04
N LYS A 105 -9.51 6.77 -9.28
CA LYS A 105 -8.62 6.91 -10.44
C LYS A 105 -9.42 7.29 -11.67
N PHE A 106 -9.51 8.59 -11.87
CA PHE A 106 -10.11 9.15 -13.07
C PHE A 106 -9.44 10.49 -13.39
N PHE A 107 -9.41 10.82 -14.67
CA PHE A 107 -8.73 12.01 -15.18
C PHE A 107 -9.66 12.71 -16.17
N ILE A 108 -10.06 13.94 -15.84
CA ILE A 108 -10.98 14.74 -16.67
C ILE A 108 -10.18 15.85 -17.33
N PHE A 109 -10.40 16.00 -18.64
CA PHE A 109 -9.85 17.07 -19.45
C PHE A 109 -11.01 17.62 -20.30
N ASP A 110 -11.52 18.80 -19.93
CA ASP A 110 -12.70 19.41 -20.56
C ASP A 110 -13.94 18.49 -20.65
N ASP A 111 -14.19 17.90 -21.83
CA ASP A 111 -15.32 17.02 -22.12
C ASP A 111 -14.89 15.55 -22.27
N THR A 112 -13.68 15.23 -21.83
CA THR A 112 -13.09 13.89 -21.90
C THR A 112 -12.79 13.37 -20.51
N ILE A 113 -13.08 12.09 -20.25
CA ILE A 113 -12.73 11.40 -19.02
C ILE A 113 -11.98 10.10 -19.31
N ILE A 114 -10.91 9.84 -18.57
CA ILE A 114 -10.20 8.56 -18.53
C ILE A 114 -10.51 7.88 -17.20
N ILE A 115 -10.91 6.62 -17.25
CA ILE A 115 -11.19 5.77 -16.08
C ILE A 115 -10.23 4.60 -16.10
N SER A 116 -9.54 4.35 -14.98
CA SER A 116 -8.46 3.35 -14.93
C SER A 116 -8.21 2.80 -13.52
N GLY A 117 -7.48 1.69 -13.42
CA GLY A 117 -6.85 1.21 -12.17
C GLY A 117 -5.43 1.76 -11.94
N ALA A 118 -4.90 2.54 -12.90
CA ALA A 118 -3.55 3.08 -12.89
C ALA A 118 -3.36 4.33 -12.04
N ASN A 119 -2.21 4.42 -11.36
CA ASN A 119 -1.75 5.66 -10.74
C ASN A 119 -0.91 6.47 -11.74
N LEU A 120 -0.68 7.74 -11.43
CA LEU A 120 0.22 8.59 -12.20
C LEU A 120 1.67 8.35 -11.75
N SER A 121 2.31 7.31 -12.29
CA SER A 121 3.74 7.09 -12.05
C SER A 121 4.44 6.34 -13.17
N GLU A 122 5.76 6.43 -13.20
CA GLU A 122 6.66 5.84 -14.20
C GLU A 122 6.27 4.41 -14.62
N SER A 123 6.05 3.51 -13.65
CA SER A 123 5.69 2.12 -13.96
C SER A 123 4.37 2.00 -14.73
N TYR A 124 3.37 2.83 -14.40
CA TYR A 124 2.06 2.87 -15.07
C TYR A 124 2.09 3.56 -16.43
N PHE A 125 3.19 4.23 -16.77
CA PHE A 125 3.42 4.85 -18.08
C PHE A 125 4.29 4.00 -19.01
N THR A 126 4.98 2.99 -18.46
CA THR A 126 5.97 2.21 -19.19
C THR A 126 5.60 0.73 -19.31
N ASN A 127 5.52 -0.01 -18.20
CA ASN A 127 5.51 -1.47 -18.23
C ASN A 127 4.60 -2.15 -17.17
N ARG A 128 3.68 -1.41 -16.55
CA ARG A 128 2.68 -1.96 -15.62
C ARG A 128 1.32 -2.03 -16.30
N GLN A 129 0.94 -3.23 -16.72
CA GLN A 129 -0.34 -3.48 -17.39
C GLN A 129 -1.50 -3.18 -16.42
N ASP A 130 -2.31 -2.20 -16.80
CA ASP A 130 -3.61 -1.91 -16.19
C ASP A 130 -4.68 -1.85 -17.29
N ARG A 131 -5.89 -1.40 -16.95
CA ARG A 131 -6.97 -1.12 -17.91
C ARG A 131 -7.24 0.37 -17.98
N TYR A 132 -7.55 0.85 -19.17
CA TYR A 132 -7.74 2.27 -19.42
C TYR A 132 -8.89 2.48 -20.39
N MET A 133 -9.92 3.19 -19.96
CA MET A 133 -11.10 3.51 -20.77
C MET A 133 -11.23 5.03 -20.90
N LEU A 134 -11.09 5.52 -22.13
CA LEU A 134 -11.34 6.90 -22.53
C LEU A 134 -12.79 7.03 -22.96
N ILE A 135 -13.47 8.07 -22.48
CA ILE A 135 -14.82 8.44 -22.90
C ILE A 135 -14.81 9.92 -23.24
N GLU A 136 -15.18 10.22 -24.47
CA GLU A 136 -15.23 11.59 -25.00
C GLU A 136 -16.67 12.09 -25.07
N ASN A 137 -16.83 13.41 -24.95
CA ASN A 137 -18.07 14.14 -25.18
C ASN A 137 -19.28 13.65 -24.37
N ASN A 138 -19.06 13.30 -23.09
CA ASN A 138 -20.16 12.93 -22.18
C ASN A 138 -20.26 13.85 -20.96
N PRO A 139 -21.00 14.98 -21.07
CA PRO A 139 -21.12 15.95 -19.98
C PRO A 139 -21.78 15.40 -18.71
N LEU A 140 -22.73 14.46 -18.84
CA LEU A 140 -23.42 13.87 -17.68
C LEU A 140 -22.47 13.02 -16.84
N LEU A 141 -21.63 12.22 -17.50
CA LEU A 141 -20.64 11.40 -16.81
C LEU A 141 -19.60 12.27 -16.12
N ILE A 142 -19.12 13.31 -16.80
CA ILE A 142 -18.15 14.25 -16.25
C ILE A 142 -18.73 14.97 -15.05
N GLU A 143 -19.95 15.50 -15.16
CA GLU A 143 -20.63 16.17 -14.05
C GLU A 143 -20.82 15.25 -12.85
N PHE A 144 -21.14 13.96 -13.07
CA PHE A 144 -21.18 12.98 -11.99
C PHE A 144 -19.82 12.88 -11.28
N PHE A 145 -18.74 12.60 -12.00
CA PHE A 145 -17.42 12.44 -11.38
C PHE A 145 -16.90 13.72 -10.73
N GLU A 146 -17.17 14.89 -11.31
CA GLU A 146 -16.88 16.19 -10.72
C GLU A 146 -17.65 16.42 -9.42
N SER A 147 -18.95 16.09 -9.38
CA SER A 147 -19.74 16.25 -8.16
C SER A 147 -19.20 15.41 -7.00
N ILE A 148 -18.76 14.17 -7.27
CA ILE A 148 -18.11 13.31 -6.28
C ILE A 148 -16.73 13.85 -5.90
N PHE A 149 -15.96 14.32 -6.89
CA PHE A 149 -14.67 14.96 -6.66
C PHE A 149 -14.80 16.16 -5.73
N GLU A 150 -15.78 17.04 -5.94
CA GLU A 150 -16.01 18.24 -5.14
C GLU A 150 -16.39 17.91 -3.69
N VAL A 151 -17.27 16.92 -3.48
CA VAL A 151 -17.63 16.50 -2.12
C VAL A 151 -16.41 15.96 -1.36
N ILE A 152 -15.61 15.09 -1.97
CA ILE A 152 -14.38 14.57 -1.35
C ILE A 152 -13.33 15.67 -1.18
N SER A 153 -13.25 16.59 -2.13
CA SER A 153 -12.37 17.75 -2.09
C SER A 153 -12.72 18.69 -0.93
N SER A 154 -14.02 18.88 -0.63
CA SER A 154 -14.49 19.75 0.46
C SER A 154 -13.98 19.33 1.84
N CYS A 155 -13.69 18.04 2.02
CA CYS A 155 -13.12 17.48 3.25
C CYS A 155 -11.62 17.15 3.17
N SER A 156 -10.94 17.60 2.10
CA SER A 156 -9.51 17.38 1.87
C SER A 156 -8.65 18.59 2.25
N LEU A 157 -7.35 18.37 2.48
CA LEU A 157 -6.39 19.44 2.75
C LEU A 157 -5.88 20.02 1.42
N SER A 158 -5.90 21.34 1.25
CA SER A 158 -5.35 22.01 0.08
C SER A 158 -3.86 22.35 0.29
N LEU A 159 -3.04 22.15 -0.74
CA LEU A 159 -1.65 22.59 -0.77
C LEU A 159 -1.58 24.10 -1.01
N THR A 160 -0.84 24.82 -0.17
CA THR A 160 -0.60 26.27 -0.33
C THR A 160 0.60 26.52 -1.24
N SER A 161 0.72 27.74 -1.76
CA SER A 161 1.88 28.18 -2.57
C SER A 161 3.22 28.08 -1.82
N THR A 162 3.19 28.06 -0.48
CA THR A 162 4.35 27.87 0.39
C THR A 162 4.73 26.40 0.61
N GLY A 163 3.98 25.45 0.01
CA GLY A 163 4.20 24.02 0.18
C GLY A 163 3.62 23.42 1.47
N SER A 164 2.85 24.19 2.24
CA SER A 164 2.17 23.72 3.45
C SER A 164 0.76 23.19 3.15
N LEU A 165 0.24 22.31 4.01
CA LEU A 165 -1.15 21.84 3.91
C LEU A 165 -2.05 22.69 4.79
N SER A 166 -3.12 23.22 4.20
CA SER A 166 -4.15 24.00 4.89
C SER A 166 -5.54 23.44 4.59
N PHE A 167 -6.43 23.44 5.57
CA PHE A 167 -7.82 23.11 5.34
C PHE A 167 -8.60 24.39 5.02
N LYS A 168 -9.27 24.42 3.85
CA LYS A 168 -10.06 25.58 3.39
C LYS A 168 -11.58 25.41 3.58
N GLY A 169 -12.04 24.23 3.97
CA GLY A 169 -13.46 23.94 4.16
C GLY A 169 -14.02 24.46 5.49
N GLU A 170 -15.30 24.17 5.74
CA GLU A 170 -15.95 24.53 7.00
C GLU A 170 -15.26 23.83 8.19
N PRO A 171 -14.91 24.53 9.29
CA PRO A 171 -14.21 23.92 10.44
C PRO A 171 -14.91 22.69 11.03
N SER A 172 -16.24 22.62 10.92
CA SER A 172 -17.09 21.47 11.27
C SER A 172 -16.79 20.19 10.48
N LEU A 173 -16.16 20.32 9.30
CA LEU A 173 -15.79 19.25 8.39
C LEU A 173 -14.27 19.01 8.33
N HIS A 174 -13.49 19.62 9.23
CA HIS A 174 -12.05 19.43 9.22
C HIS A 174 -11.67 17.96 9.48
N PRO A 175 -10.98 17.27 8.56
CA PRO A 175 -10.86 15.81 8.54
C PRO A 175 -10.18 15.20 9.78
N ILE A 176 -9.40 16.01 10.51
CA ILE A 176 -8.65 15.58 11.70
C ILE A 176 -9.34 15.96 13.02
N THR A 177 -10.06 17.09 13.07
CA THR A 177 -10.42 17.74 14.36
C THR A 177 -11.91 17.73 14.65
N CYS A 178 -12.77 17.55 13.64
CA CYS A 178 -14.22 17.46 13.86
C CYS A 178 -14.61 16.14 14.54
N ASP A 179 -15.86 15.97 14.96
CA ASP A 179 -16.36 14.67 15.43
C ASP A 179 -16.44 13.65 14.28
N GLN A 180 -16.05 12.40 14.52
CA GLN A 180 -15.94 11.40 13.46
C GLN A 180 -17.31 10.93 12.94
N CYS A 181 -18.29 10.78 13.82
CA CYS A 181 -19.64 10.35 13.44
C CYS A 181 -20.33 11.46 12.64
N ILE A 182 -20.21 12.71 13.09
CA ILE A 182 -20.71 13.88 12.35
C ILE A 182 -20.04 13.96 10.98
N PHE A 183 -18.71 13.88 10.92
CA PHE A 183 -17.96 13.93 9.66
C PHE A 183 -18.44 12.89 8.65
N ARG A 184 -18.45 11.61 9.05
CA ARG A 184 -18.83 10.51 8.16
C ARG A 184 -20.26 10.68 7.65
N LYS A 185 -21.18 11.05 8.55
CA LYS A 185 -22.58 11.26 8.19
C LYS A 185 -22.75 12.43 7.23
N THR A 186 -22.14 13.58 7.51
CA THR A 186 -22.28 14.76 6.64
C THR A 186 -21.71 14.52 5.24
N ILE A 187 -20.55 13.88 5.14
CA ILE A 187 -19.97 13.54 3.82
C ILE A 187 -20.81 12.49 3.10
N SER A 188 -21.33 11.49 3.81
CA SER A 188 -22.27 10.50 3.24
C SER A 188 -23.53 11.17 2.69
N ASP A 189 -24.15 12.07 3.47
CA ASP A 189 -25.35 12.81 3.06
C ASP A 189 -25.10 13.67 1.81
N GLU A 190 -23.96 14.38 1.73
CA GLU A 190 -23.60 15.17 0.54
C GLU A 190 -23.28 14.30 -0.69
N LEU A 191 -22.63 13.14 -0.51
CA LEU A 191 -22.42 12.18 -1.61
C LEU A 191 -23.74 11.62 -2.15
N LEU A 192 -24.64 11.20 -1.26
CA LEU A 192 -25.96 10.69 -1.64
C LEU A 192 -26.80 11.76 -2.33
N LYS A 193 -26.72 13.01 -1.87
CA LYS A 193 -27.35 14.16 -2.50
C LYS A 193 -26.78 14.42 -3.91
N ALA A 194 -25.47 14.36 -4.10
CA ALA A 194 -24.84 14.48 -5.42
C ALA A 194 -25.35 13.39 -6.39
N ILE A 195 -25.39 12.13 -5.94
CA ILE A 195 -25.94 11.00 -6.71
C ILE A 195 -27.42 11.21 -7.05
N SER A 196 -28.24 11.64 -6.08
CA SER A 196 -29.67 11.88 -6.27
C SER A 196 -29.93 13.01 -7.27
N ASN A 197 -29.16 14.10 -7.20
CA ASN A 197 -29.25 15.20 -8.16
C ASN A 197 -28.95 14.73 -9.59
N MET A 198 -27.92 13.89 -9.77
CA MET A 198 -27.60 13.31 -11.07
C MET A 198 -28.69 12.38 -11.58
N LYS A 199 -29.31 11.60 -10.69
CA LYS A 199 -30.45 10.74 -11.03
C LYS A 199 -31.63 11.55 -11.55
N HIS A 200 -31.99 12.64 -10.86
CA HIS A 200 -33.06 13.54 -11.29
C HIS A 200 -32.79 14.13 -12.68
N LYS A 201 -31.56 14.61 -12.92
CA LYS A 201 -31.15 15.14 -14.23
C LYS A 201 -31.23 14.11 -15.36
N LEU A 202 -30.96 12.84 -15.04
CA LEU A 202 -31.08 11.74 -15.99
C LEU A 202 -32.55 11.43 -16.30
N GLU A 203 -33.41 11.38 -15.28
CA GLU A 203 -34.86 11.14 -15.44
C GLU A 203 -35.58 12.25 -16.23
N GLU A 204 -35.09 13.50 -16.15
CA GLU A 204 -35.59 14.62 -16.97
C GLU A 204 -35.26 14.47 -18.47
N ARG A 205 -34.21 13.71 -18.81
CA ARG A 205 -33.85 13.43 -20.20
C ARG A 205 -34.70 12.25 -20.70
N LYS A 206 -35.68 12.53 -21.56
CA LYS A 206 -36.51 11.51 -22.24
C LYS A 206 -35.67 10.36 -22.78
N GLU A 207 -36.22 9.13 -22.70
CA GLU A 207 -35.60 7.87 -23.16
C GLU A 207 -34.75 8.07 -24.41
N LEU A 208 -33.43 8.06 -24.25
CA LEU A 208 -32.52 7.84 -25.35
C LEU A 208 -32.50 6.33 -25.59
N ASN A 209 -33.15 5.89 -26.66
CA ASN A 209 -32.93 4.56 -27.21
C ASN A 209 -31.46 4.48 -27.65
N CYS A 210 -30.60 4.03 -26.73
CA CYS A 210 -29.16 3.92 -26.93
C CYS A 210 -28.77 2.45 -26.87
N ASP A 211 -27.90 2.05 -27.80
CA ASP A 211 -27.28 0.73 -27.83
C ASP A 211 -26.22 0.56 -26.74
N THR A 212 -25.78 1.66 -26.12
CA THR A 212 -24.64 1.71 -25.21
C THR A 212 -24.98 2.54 -23.97
N ILE A 213 -24.85 1.92 -22.80
CA ILE A 213 -25.17 2.48 -21.49
C ILE A 213 -23.94 2.33 -20.59
N LEU A 214 -23.61 3.38 -19.85
CA LEU A 214 -22.55 3.38 -18.86
C LEU A 214 -23.12 3.75 -17.49
N CYS A 215 -22.85 2.90 -16.51
CA CYS A 215 -23.31 3.10 -15.14
C CYS A 215 -22.12 3.36 -14.22
N PRO A 216 -21.88 4.62 -13.80
CA PRO A 216 -20.89 4.88 -12.78
C PRO A 216 -21.37 4.41 -11.41
N PHE A 217 -20.45 3.93 -10.59
CA PHE A 217 -20.73 3.47 -9.23
C PHE A 217 -19.57 3.82 -8.28
N LEU A 218 -19.90 3.85 -6.99
CA LEU A 218 -18.98 4.19 -5.91
C LEU A 218 -18.90 3.02 -4.93
N GLN A 219 -17.73 2.84 -4.34
CA GLN A 219 -17.55 1.97 -3.17
C GLN A 219 -16.72 2.73 -2.14
N MET A 220 -17.39 3.21 -1.09
CA MET A 220 -16.81 4.07 -0.07
C MET A 220 -17.31 3.63 1.30
N GLY A 221 -16.79 2.52 1.80
CA GLY A 221 -17.14 1.97 3.12
C GLY A 221 -17.02 2.98 4.28
N PRO A 222 -16.01 3.89 4.32
CA PRO A 222 -15.95 4.93 5.34
C PRO A 222 -17.16 5.87 5.40
N PHE A 223 -17.93 5.97 4.31
CA PHE A 223 -19.12 6.81 4.15
C PHE A 223 -20.40 5.99 3.93
N ASP A 224 -20.38 4.69 4.23
CA ASP A 224 -21.53 3.76 4.10
C ASP A 224 -22.11 3.65 2.68
N ILE A 225 -21.27 3.79 1.65
CA ILE A 225 -21.67 3.64 0.24
C ILE A 225 -21.12 2.31 -0.30
N HIS A 226 -22.02 1.45 -0.78
CA HIS A 226 -21.73 0.06 -1.13
C HIS A 226 -22.20 -0.36 -2.54
N HIS A 227 -22.31 0.57 -3.50
CA HIS A 227 -22.88 0.27 -4.82
C HIS A 227 -22.13 -0.83 -5.58
N GLU A 228 -20.79 -0.88 -5.49
CA GLU A 228 -20.01 -1.97 -6.12
C GLU A 228 -20.38 -3.34 -5.53
N VAL A 229 -20.54 -3.44 -4.21
CA VAL A 229 -20.94 -4.69 -3.54
C VAL A 229 -22.30 -5.16 -4.05
N ASP A 230 -23.26 -4.26 -4.22
CA ASP A 230 -24.60 -4.61 -4.70
C ASP A 230 -24.56 -5.14 -6.14
N ILE A 231 -23.85 -4.44 -7.03
CA ILE A 231 -23.67 -4.85 -8.44
C ILE A 231 -22.95 -6.20 -8.51
N LEU A 232 -21.82 -6.35 -7.82
CA LEU A 232 -21.00 -7.56 -7.88
C LEU A 232 -21.68 -8.76 -7.23
N THR A 233 -22.43 -8.59 -6.14
CA THR A 233 -23.14 -9.70 -5.50
C THR A 233 -24.20 -10.28 -6.43
N LYS A 234 -24.91 -9.42 -7.17
CA LYS A 234 -25.91 -9.85 -8.15
C LYS A 234 -25.28 -10.47 -9.39
N LEU A 235 -24.21 -9.85 -9.89
CA LEU A 235 -23.44 -10.37 -11.03
C LEU A 235 -22.83 -11.75 -10.71
N PHE A 236 -22.15 -11.90 -9.57
CA PHE A 236 -21.57 -13.16 -9.14
C PHE A 236 -22.63 -14.22 -8.82
N GLY A 237 -23.80 -13.79 -8.34
CA GLY A 237 -24.93 -14.66 -8.02
C GLY A 237 -25.77 -15.09 -9.22
N HIS A 238 -25.47 -14.62 -10.44
CA HIS A 238 -26.24 -14.92 -11.63
C HIS A 238 -26.24 -16.43 -11.95
N GLN A 239 -27.43 -17.01 -12.09
CA GLN A 239 -27.61 -18.47 -12.21
C GLN A 239 -27.89 -18.95 -13.64
N VAL A 240 -27.88 -18.04 -14.62
CA VAL A 240 -28.20 -18.39 -16.01
C VAL A 240 -26.91 -18.50 -16.83
N ASN A 241 -26.82 -19.54 -17.65
CA ASN A 241 -25.69 -19.79 -18.56
C ASN A 241 -25.81 -18.97 -19.85
N GLU A 242 -26.32 -17.74 -19.75
CA GLU A 242 -26.45 -16.81 -20.88
C GLU A 242 -25.21 -15.92 -21.04
N ILE A 243 -24.27 -16.00 -20.10
CA ILE A 243 -23.05 -15.19 -20.09
C ILE A 243 -21.80 -16.05 -19.93
N GLN A 244 -20.67 -15.50 -20.38
CA GLN A 244 -19.33 -15.90 -19.99
C GLN A 244 -18.63 -14.71 -19.33
N MET A 245 -17.83 -14.96 -18.31
CA MET A 245 -17.18 -13.92 -17.52
C MET A 245 -15.68 -14.11 -17.46
N THR A 246 -14.94 -13.03 -17.59
CA THR A 246 -13.51 -12.96 -17.27
C THR A 246 -13.31 -11.85 -16.24
N MET A 247 -12.62 -12.11 -15.14
CA MET A 247 -12.27 -11.09 -14.16
C MET A 247 -10.75 -11.01 -14.00
N SER A 248 -10.23 -9.82 -13.74
CA SER A 248 -8.81 -9.60 -13.45
C SER A 248 -8.64 -8.95 -12.09
N THR A 249 -7.61 -9.37 -11.36
CA THR A 249 -7.16 -8.69 -10.14
C THR A 249 -5.67 -8.85 -9.96
N GLY A 250 -4.95 -7.74 -9.79
CA GLY A 250 -3.50 -7.75 -9.53
C GLY A 250 -3.14 -8.36 -8.17
N TYR A 251 -4.08 -8.41 -7.22
CA TYR A 251 -3.86 -8.84 -5.84
C TYR A 251 -5.00 -9.74 -5.37
N LEU A 252 -4.91 -11.05 -5.63
CA LEU A 252 -5.98 -11.98 -5.26
C LEU A 252 -6.19 -12.04 -3.75
N ASN A 253 -7.26 -11.40 -3.30
CA ASN A 253 -7.74 -11.44 -1.91
C ASN A 253 -9.22 -11.04 -1.89
N LEU A 254 -10.06 -11.77 -2.64
CA LEU A 254 -11.47 -11.44 -2.84
C LEU A 254 -12.20 -11.37 -1.50
N TYR A 255 -13.14 -10.43 -1.40
CA TYR A 255 -14.08 -10.36 -0.28
C TYR A 255 -14.82 -11.71 -0.16
N GLU A 256 -14.90 -12.24 1.06
CA GLU A 256 -15.38 -13.61 1.32
C GLU A 256 -16.80 -13.85 0.77
N PRO A 257 -17.77 -12.94 0.94
CA PRO A 257 -19.08 -13.07 0.29
C PRO A 257 -19.05 -13.16 -1.24
N TYR A 258 -18.11 -12.49 -1.92
CA TYR A 258 -17.95 -12.67 -3.37
C TYR A 258 -17.49 -14.09 -3.68
N THR A 259 -16.46 -14.57 -2.97
CA THR A 259 -15.95 -15.92 -3.14
C THR A 259 -17.04 -16.96 -2.86
N ASP A 260 -17.81 -16.80 -1.79
CA ASP A 260 -18.89 -17.73 -1.46
C ASP A 260 -20.03 -17.67 -2.46
N THR A 261 -20.35 -16.48 -2.99
CA THR A 261 -21.37 -16.33 -4.02
C THR A 261 -20.94 -17.01 -5.32
N ILE A 262 -19.70 -16.77 -5.77
CA ILE A 262 -19.11 -17.40 -6.95
C ILE A 262 -19.15 -18.93 -6.81
N PHE A 263 -18.74 -19.47 -5.66
CA PHE A 263 -18.63 -20.92 -5.48
C PHE A 263 -19.97 -21.63 -5.32
N ASN A 264 -20.95 -20.96 -4.71
CA ASN A 264 -22.24 -21.59 -4.38
C ASN A 264 -23.35 -21.29 -5.39
N ARG A 265 -23.24 -20.20 -6.17
CA ARG A 265 -24.33 -19.72 -7.03
C ARG A 265 -23.96 -19.55 -8.50
N ALA A 266 -22.70 -19.26 -8.85
CA ALA A 266 -22.34 -19.03 -10.24
C ALA A 266 -22.51 -20.31 -11.07
N ARG A 267 -23.23 -20.20 -12.19
CA ARG A 267 -23.44 -21.32 -13.13
C ARG A 267 -22.78 -21.12 -14.50
N TYR A 268 -22.30 -19.92 -14.79
CA TYR A 268 -21.60 -19.56 -16.02
C TYR A 268 -20.09 -19.87 -15.98
N PRO A 269 -19.42 -19.94 -17.15
CA PRO A 269 -17.96 -19.97 -17.24
C PRO A 269 -17.32 -18.68 -16.69
N LEU A 270 -16.39 -18.82 -15.74
CA LEU A 270 -15.64 -17.72 -15.14
C LEU A 270 -14.13 -17.95 -15.26
N THR A 271 -13.41 -17.05 -15.91
CA THR A 271 -11.94 -17.04 -15.93
C THR A 271 -11.42 -15.94 -15.00
N ILE A 272 -10.54 -16.28 -14.05
CA ILE A 272 -9.91 -15.33 -13.13
C ILE A 272 -8.44 -15.16 -13.53
N LEU A 273 -8.08 -13.95 -13.96
CA LEU A 273 -6.73 -13.55 -14.35
C LEU A 273 -5.97 -12.99 -13.14
N LEU A 274 -4.81 -13.57 -12.83
CA LEU A 274 -3.98 -13.28 -11.67
C LEU A 274 -2.58 -12.85 -12.11
N ALA A 275 -1.88 -12.04 -11.30
CA ALA A 275 -0.46 -11.80 -11.53
C ALA A 275 0.38 -13.03 -11.16
N SER A 276 1.30 -13.44 -12.04
CA SER A 276 2.43 -14.30 -11.64
C SER A 276 3.26 -13.63 -10.53
N PRO A 277 4.04 -14.41 -9.76
CA PRO A 277 5.01 -13.84 -8.82
C PRO A 277 5.91 -12.79 -9.49
N GLN A 278 6.39 -13.08 -10.70
CA GLN A 278 7.27 -12.23 -11.52
C GLN A 278 6.58 -10.95 -11.97
N ALA A 279 5.30 -11.03 -12.36
CA ALA A 279 4.52 -9.87 -12.76
C ALA A 279 4.01 -9.05 -11.56
N ASN A 280 4.31 -9.45 -10.32
CA ASN A 280 3.93 -8.66 -9.16
C ASN A 280 4.88 -7.48 -8.94
N GLY A 281 4.33 -6.29 -8.63
CA GLY A 281 5.13 -5.08 -8.40
C GLY A 281 6.16 -5.20 -7.26
N PHE A 282 5.98 -6.15 -6.34
CA PHE A 282 6.92 -6.39 -5.24
C PHE A 282 7.95 -7.48 -5.53
N TYR A 283 7.96 -8.11 -6.72
CA TYR A 283 8.83 -9.27 -7.01
C TYR A 283 10.32 -9.01 -6.72
N ASN A 284 10.82 -7.87 -7.16
CA ASN A 284 12.22 -7.47 -6.99
C ASN A 284 12.46 -6.60 -5.74
N ALA A 285 11.46 -6.44 -4.86
CA ALA A 285 11.61 -5.63 -3.67
C ALA A 285 12.56 -6.29 -2.66
N SER A 286 13.41 -5.50 -2.01
CA SER A 286 14.38 -6.03 -1.04
C SER A 286 13.71 -6.54 0.24
N GLY A 287 14.31 -7.57 0.86
CA GLY A 287 13.91 -8.05 2.19
C GLY A 287 12.55 -8.75 2.22
N LEU A 288 11.73 -8.43 3.24
CA LEU A 288 10.42 -9.05 3.44
C LEU A 288 9.38 -8.60 2.40
N LEU A 289 9.53 -7.42 1.81
CA LEU A 289 8.61 -6.92 0.78
C LEU A 289 8.66 -7.80 -0.48
N GLY A 290 9.84 -8.31 -0.85
CA GLY A 290 10.02 -9.30 -1.93
C GLY A 290 9.30 -10.63 -1.72
N ARG A 291 8.73 -10.86 -0.53
CA ARG A 291 7.94 -12.06 -0.21
C ARG A 291 6.44 -11.85 -0.35
N ILE A 292 5.99 -10.61 -0.57
CA ILE A 292 4.57 -10.28 -0.79
C ILE A 292 3.95 -11.10 -1.94
N PRO A 293 4.62 -11.34 -3.09
CA PRO A 293 4.03 -12.14 -4.16
C PRO A 293 3.64 -13.55 -3.70
N LEU A 294 4.39 -14.14 -2.77
CA LEU A 294 4.10 -15.48 -2.23
C LEU A 294 2.84 -15.53 -1.36
N LEU A 295 2.38 -14.39 -0.83
CA LEU A 295 1.07 -14.30 -0.15
C LEU A 295 -0.05 -14.53 -1.15
N TYR A 296 0.03 -13.90 -2.33
CA TYR A 296 -0.98 -14.04 -3.38
C TYR A 296 -0.93 -15.41 -4.05
N VAL A 297 0.27 -16.00 -4.20
CA VAL A 297 0.40 -17.42 -4.58
C VAL A 297 -0.35 -18.29 -3.59
N TYR A 298 -0.20 -18.05 -2.29
CA TYR A 298 -0.89 -18.84 -1.28
C TYR A 298 -2.42 -18.66 -1.34
N ASN A 299 -2.91 -17.45 -1.56
CA ASN A 299 -4.34 -17.20 -1.76
C ASN A 299 -4.88 -17.92 -3.00
N SER A 300 -4.14 -17.90 -4.12
CA SER A 300 -4.52 -18.63 -5.34
C SER A 300 -4.53 -20.14 -5.13
N TYR A 301 -3.59 -20.65 -4.33
CA TYR A 301 -3.55 -22.05 -3.94
C TYR A 301 -4.78 -22.44 -3.09
N GLU A 302 -5.14 -21.67 -2.07
CA GLU A 302 -6.32 -21.95 -1.25
C GLU A 302 -7.61 -21.90 -2.08
N LEU A 303 -7.71 -20.95 -3.02
CA LEU A 303 -8.83 -20.88 -3.96
C LEU A 303 -8.89 -22.13 -4.85
N TYR A 304 -7.75 -22.54 -5.42
CA TYR A 304 -7.64 -23.75 -6.23
C TYR A 304 -8.00 -25.02 -5.45
N GLN A 305 -7.54 -25.15 -4.20
CA GLN A 305 -7.91 -26.26 -3.32
C GLN A 305 -9.41 -26.28 -3.01
N LYS A 306 -10.02 -25.10 -2.77
CA LYS A 306 -11.48 -24.98 -2.60
C LYS A 306 -12.20 -25.51 -3.84
N LEU A 307 -11.74 -25.17 -5.05
CA LEU A 307 -12.32 -25.68 -6.31
C LEU A 307 -12.20 -27.20 -6.46
N LEU A 308 -11.07 -27.79 -6.05
CA LEU A 308 -10.87 -29.25 -6.09
C LEU A 308 -11.71 -30.00 -5.06
N SER A 309 -12.04 -29.35 -3.93
CA SER A 309 -12.84 -29.95 -2.86
C SER A 309 -14.33 -30.07 -3.19
N ILE A 310 -14.82 -29.37 -4.22
CA ILE A 310 -16.23 -29.40 -4.62
C ILE A 310 -16.51 -30.66 -5.46
N PRO A 311 -17.59 -31.42 -5.18
CA PRO A 311 -18.00 -32.56 -5.99
C PRO A 311 -18.20 -32.20 -7.46
N ALA A 312 -17.86 -33.12 -8.37
CA ALA A 312 -17.96 -32.88 -9.81
C ALA A 312 -19.37 -32.45 -10.27
N SER A 313 -20.43 -32.91 -9.59
CA SER A 313 -21.83 -32.53 -9.87
C SER A 313 -22.12 -31.05 -9.64
N ASP A 314 -21.42 -30.43 -8.69
CA ASP A 314 -21.70 -29.07 -8.21
C ASP A 314 -20.58 -28.09 -8.57
N LYS A 315 -19.54 -28.58 -9.26
CA LYS A 315 -18.31 -27.84 -9.51
C LYS A 315 -18.60 -26.62 -10.41
N PRO A 316 -18.30 -25.39 -9.95
CA PRO A 316 -18.45 -24.22 -10.78
C PRO A 316 -17.43 -24.25 -11.93
N GLN A 317 -17.79 -23.63 -13.06
CA GLN A 317 -16.95 -23.57 -14.26
C GLN A 317 -15.89 -22.46 -14.14
N ILE A 318 -14.98 -22.61 -13.17
CA ILE A 318 -13.96 -21.60 -12.84
C ILE A 318 -12.60 -22.04 -13.36
N LEU A 319 -11.98 -21.16 -14.16
CA LEU A 319 -10.62 -21.30 -14.64
C LEU A 319 -9.75 -20.22 -13.99
N LEU A 320 -8.62 -20.62 -13.40
CA LEU A 320 -7.59 -19.69 -12.96
C LEU A 320 -6.54 -19.56 -14.06
N SER A 321 -6.08 -18.34 -14.33
CA SER A 321 -5.05 -18.06 -15.33
C SER A 321 -4.08 -17.03 -14.79
N GLU A 322 -2.81 -17.18 -15.13
CA GLU A 322 -1.72 -16.38 -14.59
C GLU A 322 -1.09 -15.54 -15.70
N TYR A 323 -1.09 -14.22 -15.52
CA TYR A 323 -0.41 -13.26 -16.38
C TYR A 323 1.09 -13.27 -16.09
N ASN A 324 1.88 -13.45 -17.14
CA ASN A 324 3.33 -13.29 -17.08
C ASN A 324 3.86 -12.74 -18.41
N ARG A 325 4.45 -11.55 -18.35
CA ARG A 325 5.15 -10.93 -19.46
C ARG A 325 6.52 -10.47 -18.96
N PRO A 326 7.64 -10.87 -19.60
CA PRO A 326 8.97 -10.48 -19.17
C PRO A 326 9.10 -8.96 -19.01
N ASP A 327 9.71 -8.51 -17.92
CA ASP A 327 9.92 -7.09 -17.56
C ASP A 327 8.65 -6.25 -17.37
N TRP A 328 7.48 -6.88 -17.34
CA TRP A 328 6.20 -6.22 -17.12
C TRP A 328 5.58 -6.64 -15.80
N THR A 329 4.86 -5.72 -15.17
CA THR A 329 4.05 -6.02 -13.99
C THR A 329 2.56 -5.96 -14.32
N PHE A 330 1.74 -6.67 -13.55
CA PHE A 330 0.30 -6.80 -13.77
C PHE A 330 -0.49 -6.18 -12.63
N HIS A 331 -1.42 -5.30 -12.97
CA HIS A 331 -2.29 -4.62 -12.01
C HIS A 331 -3.70 -4.36 -12.57
N ALA A 332 -4.04 -4.94 -13.72
CA ALA A 332 -5.36 -4.82 -14.30
C ALA A 332 -6.45 -5.32 -13.32
N LYS A 333 -7.53 -4.54 -13.27
CA LYS A 333 -8.73 -4.81 -12.47
C LYS A 333 -9.94 -4.57 -13.34
N GLY A 334 -10.90 -5.46 -13.26
CA GLY A 334 -12.12 -5.33 -14.03
C GLY A 334 -12.72 -6.67 -14.37
N ILE A 335 -13.92 -6.61 -14.91
CA ILE A 335 -14.70 -7.76 -15.31
C ILE A 335 -15.16 -7.54 -16.74
N TRP A 336 -15.00 -8.55 -17.60
CA TRP A 336 -15.61 -8.63 -18.92
C TRP A 336 -16.74 -9.65 -18.87
N ILE A 337 -17.87 -9.32 -19.48
CA ILE A 337 -19.07 -10.14 -19.55
C ILE A 337 -19.47 -10.19 -21.02
N ASP A 338 -19.43 -11.35 -21.64
CA ASP A 338 -19.94 -11.54 -22.99
C ASP A 338 -21.22 -12.37 -22.92
N SER A 339 -22.22 -11.99 -23.70
CA SER A 339 -23.39 -12.85 -23.88
C SER A 339 -23.03 -14.06 -24.75
N VAL A 340 -23.63 -15.21 -24.46
CA VAL A 340 -23.37 -16.45 -25.21
C VAL A 340 -23.81 -16.33 -26.67
N ASP A 341 -24.88 -15.59 -26.93
CA ASP A 341 -25.40 -15.28 -28.26
C ASP A 341 -24.64 -14.13 -28.96
N ARG A 342 -23.70 -13.47 -28.26
CA ARG A 342 -22.86 -12.36 -28.73
C ARG A 342 -23.59 -11.10 -29.19
N HIS A 343 -24.87 -10.94 -28.84
CA HIS A 343 -25.65 -9.75 -29.17
C HIS A 343 -25.42 -8.59 -28.18
N TRP A 344 -24.81 -8.84 -27.02
CA TRP A 344 -24.45 -7.79 -26.07
C TRP A 344 -23.19 -8.16 -25.28
N ALA A 345 -22.47 -7.13 -24.83
CA ALA A 345 -21.35 -7.30 -23.92
C ALA A 345 -21.39 -6.22 -22.84
N ALA A 346 -20.70 -6.49 -21.73
CA ALA A 346 -20.50 -5.54 -20.66
C ALA A 346 -19.10 -5.61 -20.08
N THR A 347 -18.59 -4.50 -19.56
CA THR A 347 -17.31 -4.47 -18.86
C THR A 347 -17.36 -3.52 -17.67
N LEU A 348 -16.79 -3.98 -16.56
CA LEU A 348 -16.52 -3.17 -15.38
C LEU A 348 -15.05 -2.72 -15.41
N VAL A 349 -14.83 -1.41 -15.35
CA VAL A 349 -13.51 -0.76 -15.27
C VAL A 349 -13.51 0.16 -14.07
N GLY A 350 -12.46 0.12 -13.25
CA GLY A 350 -12.38 0.95 -12.04
C GLY A 350 -11.15 0.66 -11.20
N SER A 351 -11.14 1.22 -9.99
CA SER A 351 -9.96 1.19 -9.11
C SER A 351 -9.90 0.00 -8.14
N SER A 352 -11.03 -0.69 -7.91
CA SER A 352 -11.22 -1.73 -6.89
C SER A 352 -10.43 -3.01 -7.15
N ASN A 353 -9.80 -3.54 -6.10
CA ASN A 353 -9.16 -4.86 -6.12
C ASN A 353 -10.11 -6.00 -5.71
N TYR A 354 -11.38 -5.68 -5.40
CA TYR A 354 -12.42 -6.62 -4.94
C TYR A 354 -12.14 -7.29 -3.59
N GLY A 355 -11.18 -6.77 -2.81
CA GLY A 355 -10.86 -7.29 -1.49
C GLY A 355 -11.54 -6.51 -0.37
N TYR A 356 -11.40 -7.02 0.86
CA TYR A 356 -11.95 -6.39 2.08
C TYR A 356 -11.61 -4.90 2.19
N ARG A 357 -10.37 -4.53 1.84
CA ARG A 357 -9.92 -3.13 1.90
C ARG A 357 -10.69 -2.24 0.93
N SER A 358 -10.88 -2.67 -0.32
CA SER A 358 -11.70 -1.94 -1.31
C SER A 358 -13.15 -1.79 -0.84
N VAL A 359 -13.72 -2.82 -0.19
CA VAL A 359 -15.10 -2.76 0.30
C VAL A 359 -15.27 -1.78 1.48
N PHE A 360 -14.40 -1.85 2.49
CA PHE A 360 -14.67 -1.21 3.78
C PHE A 360 -13.80 0.02 4.11
N ARG A 361 -12.66 0.19 3.44
CA ARG A 361 -11.63 1.15 3.86
C ARG A 361 -11.26 2.16 2.80
N ASP A 362 -11.18 1.75 1.55
CA ASP A 362 -10.77 2.63 0.47
C ASP A 362 -11.95 3.42 -0.10
N LEU A 363 -11.65 4.55 -0.74
CA LEU A 363 -12.59 5.27 -1.60
C LEU A 363 -12.35 4.83 -3.04
N GLU A 364 -13.27 4.05 -3.59
CA GLU A 364 -13.16 3.41 -4.90
C GLU A 364 -14.24 3.95 -5.84
N VAL A 365 -13.91 4.03 -7.13
CA VAL A 365 -14.86 4.34 -8.21
C VAL A 365 -14.72 3.33 -9.33
N GLY A 366 -15.81 3.15 -10.07
CA GLY A 366 -15.77 2.40 -11.31
C GLY A 366 -16.99 2.69 -12.17
N THR A 367 -16.99 2.05 -13.33
CA THR A 367 -18.07 2.14 -14.31
C THR A 367 -18.37 0.76 -14.87
N LEU A 368 -19.65 0.47 -15.05
CA LEU A 368 -20.16 -0.67 -15.77
C LEU A 368 -20.66 -0.19 -17.14
N LEU A 369 -19.89 -0.46 -18.19
CA LEU A 369 -20.26 -0.21 -19.57
C LEU A 369 -21.01 -1.43 -20.12
N MET A 370 -22.13 -1.23 -20.79
CA MET A 370 -22.93 -2.25 -21.45
C MET A 370 -23.24 -1.79 -22.87
N THR A 371 -23.20 -2.70 -23.83
CA THR A 371 -23.47 -2.34 -25.23
C THR A 371 -24.06 -3.48 -26.04
N THR A 372 -24.89 -3.14 -27.02
CA THR A 372 -25.33 -3.98 -28.14
C THR A 372 -24.68 -3.57 -29.46
N ASP A 373 -23.81 -2.56 -29.48
CA ASP A 373 -23.07 -2.12 -30.67
C ASP A 373 -21.95 -3.11 -31.01
N GLU A 374 -22.03 -3.73 -32.18
CA GLU A 374 -21.09 -4.79 -32.60
C GLU A 374 -19.63 -4.30 -32.67
N ALA A 375 -19.40 -3.04 -33.04
CA ALA A 375 -18.05 -2.49 -33.15
C ALA A 375 -17.40 -2.29 -31.76
N LEU A 376 -18.16 -1.80 -30.78
CA LEU A 376 -17.70 -1.66 -29.40
C LEU A 376 -17.54 -3.02 -28.72
N ILE A 377 -18.44 -3.99 -28.96
CA ILE A 377 -18.28 -5.39 -28.52
C ILE A 377 -16.94 -5.94 -29.03
N ARG A 378 -16.60 -5.71 -30.30
CA ARG A 378 -15.32 -6.16 -30.87
C ARG A 378 -14.13 -5.51 -30.18
N ARG A 379 -14.15 -4.19 -29.95
CA ARG A 379 -13.07 -3.47 -29.26
C ARG A 379 -12.89 -3.92 -27.80
N MET A 380 -13.98 -4.21 -27.08
CA MET A 380 -13.92 -4.78 -25.72
C MET A 380 -13.29 -6.18 -25.73
N SER A 381 -13.61 -7.00 -26.72
CA SER A 381 -13.01 -8.32 -26.91
C SER A 381 -11.52 -8.24 -27.25
N GLU A 382 -11.14 -7.29 -28.12
CA GLU A 382 -9.74 -7.01 -28.48
C GLU A 382 -8.92 -6.57 -27.25
N GLU A 383 -9.45 -5.68 -26.40
CA GLU A 383 -8.84 -5.30 -25.13
C GLU A 383 -8.60 -6.53 -24.23
N ARG A 384 -9.65 -7.32 -23.98
CA ARG A 384 -9.55 -8.55 -23.19
C ARG A 384 -8.50 -9.51 -23.76
N GLN A 385 -8.51 -9.74 -25.06
CA GLN A 385 -7.62 -10.69 -25.72
C GLN A 385 -6.16 -10.24 -25.65
N SER A 386 -5.89 -8.93 -25.77
CA SER A 386 -4.53 -8.38 -25.67
C SER A 386 -3.90 -8.63 -24.29
N ILE A 387 -4.71 -8.64 -23.22
CA ILE A 387 -4.23 -9.01 -21.88
C ILE A 387 -4.05 -10.52 -21.78
N MET A 388 -5.03 -11.29 -22.29
CA MET A 388 -5.01 -12.75 -22.22
C MET A 388 -3.91 -13.40 -23.04
N GLU A 389 -3.35 -12.72 -24.03
CA GLU A 389 -2.19 -13.19 -24.82
C GLU A 389 -1.00 -13.55 -23.92
N PHE A 390 -0.82 -12.85 -22.81
CA PHE A 390 0.25 -13.08 -21.84
C PHE A 390 -0.21 -13.93 -20.63
N CYS A 391 -1.38 -14.56 -20.71
CA CYS A 391 -1.93 -15.38 -19.64
C CYS A 391 -1.83 -16.88 -19.96
N SER A 392 -1.43 -17.67 -18.97
CA SER A 392 -1.41 -19.13 -19.05
C SER A 392 -2.34 -19.77 -18.02
N PRO A 393 -3.18 -20.75 -18.39
CA PRO A 393 -4.02 -21.49 -17.45
C PRO A 393 -3.21 -22.08 -16.29
N MET A 394 -3.76 -22.02 -15.08
CA MET A 394 -3.15 -22.60 -13.89
C MET A 394 -3.68 -24.02 -13.65
N ASP A 395 -2.77 -24.96 -13.49
CA ASP A 395 -3.06 -26.32 -13.02
C ASP A 395 -2.27 -26.64 -11.73
N SER A 396 -2.33 -27.88 -11.28
CA SER A 396 -1.60 -28.31 -10.07
C SER A 396 -0.08 -28.19 -10.22
N SER A 397 0.46 -28.24 -11.44
CA SER A 397 1.89 -28.15 -11.71
C SER A 397 2.45 -26.76 -11.45
N VAL A 398 1.64 -25.71 -11.63
CA VAL A 398 2.01 -24.32 -11.33
C VAL A 398 2.51 -24.17 -9.90
N PHE A 399 1.85 -24.83 -8.93
CA PHE A 399 2.22 -24.75 -7.51
C PHE A 399 3.47 -25.55 -7.15
N LEU A 400 4.00 -26.36 -8.08
CA LEU A 400 5.27 -27.09 -7.91
C LEU A 400 6.48 -26.28 -8.40
N ARG A 401 6.25 -25.15 -9.09
CA ARG A 401 7.33 -24.27 -9.57
C ARG A 401 8.06 -23.60 -8.40
N LYS A 402 9.35 -23.32 -8.58
CA LYS A 402 10.24 -22.79 -7.52
C LYS A 402 9.80 -21.44 -6.95
N ASP A 403 9.28 -20.58 -7.82
CA ASP A 403 8.71 -19.26 -7.55
C ASP A 403 7.31 -19.32 -6.89
N HIS A 404 6.65 -20.47 -6.92
CA HIS A 404 5.34 -20.72 -6.31
C HIS A 404 5.42 -21.52 -5.00
N CYS A 405 6.62 -21.93 -4.61
CA CYS A 405 6.86 -22.61 -3.35
C CYS A 405 6.70 -21.64 -2.17
N VAL A 406 5.58 -21.73 -1.46
CA VAL A 406 5.27 -20.85 -0.32
C VAL A 406 5.87 -21.40 0.99
N PRO A 407 6.78 -20.67 1.67
CA PRO A 407 7.28 -21.00 3.00
C PRO A 407 6.17 -21.12 4.06
N MET A 408 6.34 -22.02 5.03
CA MET A 408 5.32 -22.28 6.05
C MET A 408 4.95 -21.05 6.88
N TRP A 409 5.91 -20.20 7.21
CA TRP A 409 5.65 -18.97 7.96
C TRP A 409 4.74 -17.99 7.19
N ILE A 410 4.83 -17.93 5.86
CA ILE A 410 3.93 -17.12 5.01
C ILE A 410 2.51 -17.67 5.07
N LYS A 411 2.34 -19.00 5.02
CA LYS A 411 1.03 -19.64 5.18
C LYS A 411 0.39 -19.28 6.52
N ILE A 412 1.16 -19.30 7.61
CA ILE A 412 0.69 -18.95 8.95
C ILE A 412 0.26 -17.47 9.02
N VAL A 413 1.09 -16.56 8.51
CA VAL A 413 0.79 -15.11 8.50
C VAL A 413 -0.47 -14.83 7.70
N THR A 414 -0.59 -15.42 6.51
CA THR A 414 -1.75 -15.21 5.63
C THR A 414 -3.03 -15.72 6.28
N ARG A 415 -3.04 -16.94 6.82
CA ARG A 415 -4.21 -17.49 7.54
C ARG A 415 -4.63 -16.61 8.70
N ARG A 416 -3.68 -16.12 9.50
CA ARG A 416 -4.00 -15.21 10.62
C ARG A 416 -4.57 -13.89 10.15
N ALA A 417 -4.03 -13.30 9.08
CA ALA A 417 -4.56 -12.07 8.50
C ALA A 417 -6.02 -12.26 8.03
N SER A 418 -6.32 -13.38 7.36
CA SER A 418 -7.68 -13.72 6.94
C SER A 418 -8.62 -13.98 8.13
N SER A 419 -8.16 -14.69 9.17
CA SER A 419 -8.97 -14.96 10.37
C SER A 419 -9.23 -13.72 11.25
N SER A 420 -8.25 -12.82 11.37
CA SER A 420 -8.43 -11.55 12.10
C SER A 420 -9.36 -10.59 11.37
N ALA A 421 -9.35 -10.57 10.04
CA ALA A 421 -10.34 -9.85 9.25
C ALA A 421 -11.75 -10.44 9.45
N ALA A 422 -11.88 -11.76 9.56
CA ALA A 422 -13.15 -12.43 9.84
C ALA A 422 -13.67 -12.21 11.28
N GLN A 423 -12.79 -12.06 12.28
CA GLN A 423 -13.17 -11.86 13.69
C GLN A 423 -13.60 -10.42 14.03
N LEU A 424 -13.13 -9.41 13.30
CA LEU A 424 -13.61 -8.03 13.43
C LEU A 424 -15.07 -7.85 12.95
N ASN A 425 -15.68 -8.88 12.36
CA ASN A 425 -17.01 -8.85 11.74
C ASN A 425 -18.16 -9.23 12.70
N GLN A 426 -17.95 -9.28 14.02
CA GLN A 426 -19.01 -9.54 15.00
C GLN A 426 -19.24 -8.35 15.93
N SER A 427 -19.84 -7.28 15.41
CA SER A 427 -20.62 -6.28 16.17
C SER A 427 -21.61 -5.56 15.23
N PRO A 428 -22.80 -5.15 15.71
CA PRO A 428 -24.04 -5.34 14.96
C PRO A 428 -24.56 -4.06 14.31
N SER A 429 -24.90 -4.12 13.02
CA SER A 429 -25.90 -3.23 12.40
C SER A 429 -26.66 -3.88 11.24
N TYR A 430 -26.22 -5.03 10.72
CA TYR A 430 -26.98 -5.76 9.70
C TYR A 430 -28.01 -6.71 10.33
N ALA A 431 -29.16 -6.15 10.72
CA ALA A 431 -30.36 -6.92 10.95
C ALA A 431 -31.59 -6.14 10.45
N ARG A 432 -32.14 -6.62 9.30
CA ARG A 432 -33.43 -6.35 8.62
C ARG A 432 -33.19 -5.81 7.19
N THR A 433 -33.83 -6.30 6.11
CA THR A 433 -35.07 -7.05 5.90
C THR A 433 -34.94 -7.97 4.67
N HIS A 434 -35.31 -9.25 4.78
CA HIS A 434 -36.31 -9.96 3.94
C HIS A 434 -36.24 -11.48 4.17
N PRO A 435 -37.38 -12.21 4.10
CA PRO A 435 -37.54 -13.49 4.77
C PRO A 435 -37.45 -14.66 3.80
N ILE A 436 -36.48 -15.56 3.96
CA ILE A 436 -36.58 -16.92 3.41
C ILE A 436 -36.02 -17.93 4.42
N GLY A 437 -36.94 -18.66 5.04
CA GLY A 437 -36.83 -20.09 5.30
C GLY A 437 -35.71 -20.58 6.21
N ASN A 438 -35.95 -20.56 7.51
CA ASN A 438 -35.34 -21.52 8.42
C ASN A 438 -35.74 -22.95 8.03
N PHE A 439 -34.78 -23.81 7.68
CA PHE A 439 -34.94 -25.25 7.84
C PHE A 439 -33.60 -25.92 8.20
N LEU A 440 -33.46 -26.19 9.50
CA LEU A 440 -32.83 -27.34 10.14
C LEU A 440 -31.72 -28.08 9.37
N ARG A 441 -30.49 -28.05 9.90
CA ARG A 441 -29.84 -29.32 10.26
C ARG A 441 -28.88 -29.22 11.44
N LYS A 442 -29.31 -29.89 12.51
CA LYS A 442 -28.61 -30.23 13.76
C LYS A 442 -27.24 -30.89 13.50
N ASN A 443 -26.28 -30.46 14.33
CA ASN A 443 -25.36 -31.30 15.09
C ASN A 443 -25.31 -32.79 14.70
N GLN A 444 -24.26 -33.17 13.96
CA GLN A 444 -23.63 -34.48 14.12
C GLN A 444 -22.11 -34.31 14.13
N ARG A 445 -21.56 -34.14 15.33
CA ARG A 445 -20.20 -34.56 15.65
C ARG A 445 -20.11 -36.08 15.41
N ARG A 446 -19.44 -36.51 14.35
CA ARG A 446 -18.99 -37.90 14.21
C ARG A 446 -17.49 -37.98 14.46
N LYS A 447 -17.17 -38.64 15.58
CA LYS A 447 -15.87 -39.24 15.87
C LYS A 447 -15.48 -40.16 14.72
N TYR A 448 -14.31 -39.95 14.12
CA TYR A 448 -13.49 -41.02 13.58
C TYR A 448 -12.04 -40.77 13.98
N ALA A 449 -11.59 -41.58 14.93
CA ALA A 449 -10.19 -41.85 15.15
C ALA A 449 -9.81 -43.11 14.34
N THR A 450 -8.51 -43.25 14.08
CA THR A 450 -7.77 -44.42 13.56
C THR A 450 -7.87 -44.71 12.05
N GLN A 451 -6.87 -44.28 11.26
CA GLN A 451 -5.66 -45.04 10.91
C GLN A 451 -4.84 -44.20 9.91
N ALA A 452 -3.72 -43.61 10.39
CA ALA A 452 -2.76 -42.94 9.52
C ALA A 452 -1.74 -43.98 9.04
N GLU A 453 -1.89 -44.46 7.80
CA GLU A 453 -0.79 -45.10 7.09
C GLU A 453 0.19 -44.01 6.65
N THR A 454 1.39 -44.07 7.22
CA THR A 454 2.52 -43.21 6.86
C THR A 454 3.08 -43.69 5.52
N GLN A 455 2.73 -43.02 4.41
CA GLN A 455 3.52 -43.14 3.19
C GLN A 455 4.90 -42.53 3.42
N ARG A 456 5.89 -43.40 3.64
CA ARG A 456 7.31 -43.06 3.64
C ARG A 456 7.73 -42.57 2.25
N ASN A 457 8.45 -41.46 2.24
CA ASN A 457 9.19 -40.92 1.11
C ASN A 457 10.09 -42.02 0.48
N PRO A 458 10.00 -42.30 -0.85
CA PRO A 458 10.61 -43.49 -1.45
C PRO A 458 12.10 -43.38 -1.77
N PHE A 459 12.82 -42.35 -1.29
CA PHE A 459 14.23 -42.15 -1.64
C PHE A 459 15.16 -42.35 -0.45
N GLU A 460 16.10 -43.29 -0.58
CA GLU A 460 17.16 -43.53 0.41
C GLU A 460 18.16 -42.35 0.45
N SER A 461 18.69 -42.06 1.65
CA SER A 461 19.59 -40.94 1.93
C SER A 461 20.90 -40.95 1.14
N VAL A 462 21.24 -42.07 0.50
CA VAL A 462 22.42 -42.23 -0.36
C VAL A 462 22.17 -41.67 -1.77
N GLU A 463 20.96 -41.80 -2.32
CA GLU A 463 20.62 -41.31 -3.67
C GLU A 463 20.60 -39.77 -3.76
N ILE A 464 20.29 -39.11 -2.65
CA ILE A 464 20.32 -37.63 -2.53
C ILE A 464 21.76 -37.09 -2.51
N ARG A 465 22.73 -37.88 -2.04
CA ARG A 465 24.15 -37.47 -2.01
C ARG A 465 24.84 -37.64 -3.35
N GLU A 466 24.47 -38.63 -4.17
CA GLU A 466 25.04 -38.81 -5.50
C GLU A 466 24.57 -37.75 -6.51
N ARG A 467 23.33 -37.24 -6.38
CA ARG A 467 22.82 -36.19 -7.27
C ARG A 467 23.31 -34.77 -6.97
N LEU A 468 24.02 -34.57 -5.86
CA LEU A 468 24.64 -33.28 -5.50
C LEU A 468 26.15 -33.22 -5.85
N GLY A 469 26.68 -34.25 -6.50
CA GLY A 469 28.07 -34.32 -6.93
C GLY A 469 28.27 -33.84 -8.36
N GLY A 470 28.76 -32.62 -8.52
CA GLY A 470 29.51 -32.20 -9.71
C GLY A 470 28.73 -31.39 -10.72
N ASN A 471 28.84 -30.07 -10.62
CA ASN A 471 29.23 -29.22 -11.74
C ASN A 471 29.65 -27.84 -11.23
N ARG A 472 30.96 -27.57 -11.31
CA ARG A 472 31.51 -26.22 -11.28
C ARG A 472 31.13 -25.56 -12.60
N VAL A 473 30.37 -24.46 -12.54
CA VAL A 473 30.20 -23.56 -13.68
C VAL A 473 30.68 -22.18 -13.25
N ARG A 474 31.73 -21.72 -13.94
CA ARG A 474 32.23 -20.34 -13.95
C ARG A 474 31.10 -19.41 -14.38
N PHE A 475 30.85 -18.35 -13.63
CA PHE A 475 30.06 -17.22 -14.13
C PHE A 475 30.95 -16.35 -15.00
N ILE A 476 30.73 -16.43 -16.32
CA ILE A 476 31.16 -15.43 -17.30
C ILE A 476 30.13 -14.30 -17.28
N GLU A 477 30.63 -13.07 -17.25
CA GLU A 477 29.91 -11.81 -17.33
C GLU A 477 28.98 -11.71 -18.54
N ARG A 478 27.76 -11.21 -18.31
CA ARG A 478 26.95 -10.36 -19.20
C ARG A 478 25.84 -9.73 -18.34
N ARG A 479 26.06 -8.47 -17.89
CA ARG A 479 25.43 -7.24 -18.42
C ARG A 479 23.90 -7.25 -18.40
N ASN A 480 23.33 -6.70 -17.32
CA ASN A 480 22.01 -6.07 -17.31
C ASN A 480 22.14 -4.63 -16.77
N HIS A 481 21.69 -3.70 -17.60
CA HIS A 481 21.34 -2.29 -17.41
C HIS A 481 19.83 -2.24 -17.05
N TYR A 482 19.20 -1.37 -16.25
CA TYR A 482 19.53 -0.14 -15.51
C TYR A 482 18.63 -0.10 -14.26
N SER A 483 19.20 0.14 -13.08
CA SER A 483 18.62 1.10 -12.14
C SER A 483 19.50 2.35 -12.31
N SER A 484 18.93 3.48 -12.66
CA SER A 484 19.68 4.71 -12.92
C SER A 484 20.61 5.04 -11.74
N GLY A 485 21.92 4.91 -12.00
CA GLY A 485 23.00 5.55 -11.26
C GLY A 485 23.26 5.08 -9.83
N LEU A 486 23.81 3.87 -9.65
CA LEU A 486 24.89 3.58 -8.70
C LEU A 486 25.61 2.33 -9.24
N SER A 487 26.88 2.49 -9.58
CA SER A 487 27.63 1.55 -10.41
C SER A 487 28.00 0.28 -9.64
N THR A 488 28.29 -0.81 -10.36
CA THR A 488 28.89 -2.03 -9.80
C THR A 488 30.27 -1.76 -9.19
N SER A 489 30.91 -0.65 -9.61
CA SER A 489 32.10 -0.10 -9.01
C SER A 489 31.82 0.41 -7.60
N ASP A 490 30.71 1.09 -7.33
CA ASP A 490 30.42 1.69 -6.01
C ASP A 490 30.13 0.65 -4.93
N LYS A 491 29.52 -0.49 -5.28
CA LYS A 491 29.39 -1.63 -4.34
C LYS A 491 30.73 -2.32 -4.07
N ALA A 492 31.57 -2.49 -5.10
CA ALA A 492 32.90 -3.06 -4.95
C ALA A 492 33.84 -2.11 -4.17
N ILE A 493 33.73 -0.80 -4.42
CA ILE A 493 34.41 0.29 -3.71
C ILE A 493 33.94 0.33 -2.26
N ASN A 494 32.64 0.28 -1.98
CA ASN A 494 32.14 0.24 -0.61
C ASN A 494 32.60 -1.04 0.13
N GLU A 495 32.57 -2.21 -0.52
CA GLU A 495 33.11 -3.46 0.05
C GLU A 495 34.64 -3.48 0.17
N GLN A 496 35.36 -2.69 -0.63
CA GLN A 496 36.82 -2.53 -0.57
C GLN A 496 37.22 -1.50 0.50
N LEU A 497 36.53 -0.37 0.57
CA LEU A 497 36.63 0.66 1.62
C LEU A 497 36.20 0.12 2.99
N GLU A 498 35.30 -0.86 3.07
CA GLU A 498 34.99 -1.60 4.30
C GLU A 498 36.16 -2.50 4.75
N ARG A 499 36.98 -2.99 3.81
CA ARG A 499 38.16 -3.84 4.05
C ARG A 499 39.45 -3.05 4.27
N GLU A 500 39.52 -1.82 3.79
CA GLU A 500 40.63 -0.89 4.03
C GLU A 500 40.57 -0.32 5.45
N HIS A 501 41.64 -0.58 6.21
CA HIS A 501 41.83 -0.06 7.58
C HIS A 501 42.55 1.30 7.60
N GLU A 502 43.24 1.66 6.53
CA GLU A 502 43.97 2.92 6.36
C GLU A 502 43.06 3.98 5.71
N GLY A 503 43.34 5.26 5.91
CA GLY A 503 42.60 6.36 5.27
C GLY A 503 41.34 6.88 5.98
N TRP A 504 40.99 6.37 7.17
CA TRP A 504 39.82 6.85 7.92
C TRP A 504 40.22 7.80 9.04
N LYS A 505 39.79 9.05 8.95
CA LYS A 505 40.00 10.07 9.97
C LYS A 505 38.75 10.21 10.85
N PRO A 506 38.85 10.00 12.17
CA PRO A 506 37.71 10.18 13.07
C PRO A 506 37.32 11.66 13.14
N VAL A 507 36.01 11.91 13.17
CA VAL A 507 35.44 13.26 13.25
C VAL A 507 34.65 13.42 14.54
N TYR A 508 33.90 12.39 14.92
CA TYR A 508 33.03 12.38 16.10
C TYR A 508 33.25 11.08 16.88
N ARG A 509 33.33 11.19 18.21
CA ARG A 509 33.35 10.05 19.13
C ARG A 509 32.43 10.29 20.32
N TYR A 510 31.61 9.30 20.62
CA TYR A 510 30.73 9.29 21.78
C TYR A 510 31.11 8.19 22.77
N ASN A 511 31.76 8.59 23.87
CA ASN A 511 32.28 7.66 24.88
C ASN A 511 31.16 6.98 25.70
N GLY A 512 29.95 7.57 25.74
CA GLY A 512 28.80 6.97 26.41
C GLY A 512 28.20 5.75 25.69
N ILE A 513 28.66 5.40 24.48
CA ILE A 513 28.16 4.24 23.72
C ILE A 513 28.33 2.91 24.45
N VAL A 514 29.32 2.80 25.35
CA VAL A 514 29.58 1.58 26.12
C VAL A 514 28.38 1.20 27.00
N LYS A 515 27.68 2.18 27.58
CA LYS A 515 26.46 1.95 28.36
C LYS A 515 25.36 1.30 27.51
N TYR A 516 25.19 1.79 26.29
CA TYR A 516 24.20 1.29 25.34
C TYR A 516 24.57 -0.07 24.73
N THR A 517 25.87 -0.31 24.55
CA THR A 517 26.42 -1.61 24.17
C THR A 517 26.11 -2.65 25.24
N PHE A 518 26.33 -2.31 26.52
CA PHE A 518 26.00 -3.17 27.66
C PHE A 518 24.50 -3.46 27.74
N LEU A 519 23.65 -2.42 27.69
CA LEU A 519 22.19 -2.59 27.70
C LEU A 519 21.69 -3.44 26.50
N SER A 520 22.30 -3.24 25.32
CA SER A 520 21.97 -4.03 24.12
C SER A 520 22.38 -5.50 24.24
N LYS A 521 23.34 -5.85 25.09
CA LYS A 521 23.69 -7.25 25.40
C LYS A 521 22.77 -7.82 26.48
N MET A 522 22.38 -7.03 27.49
CA MET A 522 21.48 -7.46 28.56
C MET A 522 20.09 -7.89 28.06
N LYS A 523 19.57 -7.27 26.99
CA LYS A 523 18.25 -7.62 26.43
C LYS A 523 18.16 -9.10 25.99
N PHE A 524 19.26 -9.70 25.55
CA PHE A 524 19.30 -11.11 25.16
C PHE A 524 19.26 -12.03 26.37
N VAL A 525 20.00 -11.69 27.43
CA VAL A 525 19.95 -12.39 28.71
C VAL A 525 18.53 -12.34 29.28
N GLN A 526 17.91 -11.17 29.25
CA GLN A 526 16.52 -10.99 29.68
C GLN A 526 15.54 -11.82 28.84
N THR A 527 15.67 -11.82 27.51
CA THR A 527 14.81 -12.61 26.62
C THR A 527 14.96 -14.11 26.86
N LEU A 528 16.20 -14.58 27.08
CA LEU A 528 16.50 -15.98 27.39
C LEU A 528 15.90 -16.38 28.74
N LEU A 529 16.07 -15.55 29.77
CA LEU A 529 15.49 -15.78 31.09
C LEU A 529 13.96 -15.82 31.03
N SER A 530 13.33 -14.89 30.29
CA SER A 530 11.87 -14.90 30.06
C SER A 530 11.39 -16.16 29.31
N ALA A 531 12.16 -16.64 28.33
CA ALA A 531 11.84 -17.88 27.63
C ALA A 531 11.95 -19.12 28.54
N MET A 532 12.90 -19.13 29.48
CA MET A 532 13.05 -20.20 30.48
C MET A 532 12.01 -20.10 31.61
N LEU A 533 11.50 -18.91 31.89
CA LEU A 533 10.55 -18.65 32.97
C LEU A 533 9.19 -19.34 32.74
N LEU A 534 8.75 -19.48 31.47
CA LEU A 534 7.47 -20.10 31.13
C LEU A 534 7.42 -21.61 31.42
N PRO A 535 8.36 -22.45 30.92
CA PRO A 535 8.41 -23.87 31.28
C PRO A 535 8.59 -24.10 32.79
N TYR A 536 9.42 -23.28 33.43
CA TYR A 536 9.66 -23.39 34.87
C TYR A 536 8.43 -22.98 35.69
N GLY A 537 7.78 -21.88 35.33
CA GLY A 537 6.52 -21.45 35.95
C GLY A 537 5.41 -22.48 35.76
N TYR A 538 5.31 -23.08 34.58
CA TYR A 538 4.35 -24.15 34.30
C TYR A 538 4.61 -25.37 35.19
N TYR A 539 5.88 -25.79 35.31
CA TYR A 539 6.28 -26.88 36.19
C TYR A 539 5.90 -26.59 37.66
N LEU A 540 6.21 -25.40 38.17
CA LEU A 540 5.85 -25.02 39.55
C LEU A 540 4.33 -24.96 39.76
N HIS A 541 3.58 -24.49 38.76
CA HIS A 541 2.13 -24.39 38.82
C HIS A 541 1.44 -25.76 38.84
N VAL A 542 1.89 -26.71 38.01
CA VAL A 542 1.36 -28.09 37.98
C VAL A 542 1.67 -28.86 39.27
N ASN A 543 2.78 -28.53 39.95
CA ASN A 543 3.11 -29.10 41.26
C ASN A 543 2.50 -28.31 42.43
N GLU A 544 1.55 -27.41 42.17
CA GLU A 544 0.85 -26.59 43.17
C GLU A 544 1.79 -25.74 44.06
N ALA A 545 3.02 -25.50 43.61
CA ALA A 545 4.04 -24.74 44.35
C ALA A 545 3.86 -23.22 44.23
N ILE A 546 3.09 -22.75 43.25
CA ILE A 546 2.75 -21.33 43.03
C ILE A 546 1.27 -21.17 42.69
N SER A 547 0.68 -20.02 43.04
CA SER A 547 -0.73 -19.72 42.75
C SER A 547 -0.97 -19.27 41.30
N ASP A 548 -2.22 -19.34 40.84
CA ASP A 548 -2.66 -18.91 39.51
C ASP A 548 -2.29 -17.45 39.21
N ILE A 549 -2.36 -16.59 40.24
CA ILE A 549 -2.00 -15.17 40.12
C ILE A 549 -0.51 -15.02 39.83
N VAL A 550 0.35 -15.75 40.54
CA VAL A 550 1.80 -15.71 40.35
C VAL A 550 2.17 -16.27 38.98
N TYR A 551 1.54 -17.37 38.57
CA TYR A 551 1.75 -17.95 37.24
C TYR A 551 1.28 -17.00 36.12
N GLY A 552 0.13 -16.33 36.28
CA GLY A 552 -0.35 -15.30 35.37
C GLY A 552 0.60 -14.11 35.21
N LEU A 553 1.22 -13.66 36.31
CA LEU A 553 2.24 -12.60 36.28
C LEU A 553 3.51 -13.05 35.53
N MET A 554 3.94 -14.30 35.68
CA MET A 554 5.08 -14.87 34.93
C MET A 554 4.79 -14.94 33.43
N ILE A 555 3.55 -15.28 33.04
CA ILE A 555 3.12 -15.26 31.63
C ILE A 555 3.16 -13.83 31.09
N ALA A 556 2.58 -12.87 31.81
CA ALA A 556 2.56 -11.47 31.40
C ALA A 556 3.99 -10.89 31.25
N GLY A 557 4.88 -11.19 32.20
CA GLY A 557 6.29 -10.78 32.12
C GLY A 557 7.06 -11.44 30.97
N SER A 558 6.70 -12.67 30.59
CA SER A 558 7.34 -13.36 29.47
C SER A 558 6.83 -12.85 28.11
N LEU A 559 5.54 -12.49 28.03
CA LEU A 559 4.93 -11.91 26.83
C LEU A 559 5.34 -10.44 26.58
N SER A 560 5.80 -9.71 27.61
CA SER A 560 6.31 -8.34 27.45
C SER A 560 7.75 -8.30 26.89
N ALA A 561 8.52 -9.38 27.02
CA ALA A 561 9.91 -9.45 26.58
C ALA A 561 10.09 -9.16 25.07
N PRO A 562 9.30 -9.72 24.14
CA PRO A 562 9.40 -9.40 22.71
C PRO A 562 9.05 -7.94 22.38
N VAL A 563 8.10 -7.35 23.12
CA VAL A 563 7.70 -5.94 22.94
C VAL A 563 8.83 -5.02 23.36
N ILE A 564 9.45 -5.29 24.51
CA ILE A 564 10.63 -4.57 24.97
C ILE A 564 11.79 -4.75 23.99
N LEU A 565 12.03 -5.97 23.49
CA LEU A 565 13.06 -6.25 22.49
C LEU A 565 12.84 -5.46 21.19
N PHE A 566 11.59 -5.35 20.73
CA PHE A 566 11.22 -4.57 19.55
C PHE A 566 11.42 -3.07 19.76
N ALA A 567 10.93 -2.52 20.87
CA ALA A 567 11.12 -1.12 21.23
C ALA A 567 12.61 -0.77 21.34
N PHE A 568 13.40 -1.65 21.98
CA PHE A 568 14.84 -1.48 22.13
C PHE A 568 15.57 -1.52 20.77
N THR A 569 15.18 -2.44 19.88
CA THR A 569 15.75 -2.56 18.53
C THR A 569 15.53 -1.30 17.70
N ARG A 570 14.37 -0.65 17.86
CA ARG A 570 14.01 0.56 17.12
C ARG A 570 14.84 1.77 17.55
N THR A 571 15.21 1.86 18.82
CA THR A 571 15.87 3.04 19.40
C THR A 571 17.40 2.91 19.43
N PHE A 572 17.94 1.81 19.98
CA PHE A 572 19.38 1.73 20.28
C PHE A 572 20.24 1.40 19.06
N ASN A 573 19.70 0.68 18.06
CA ASN A 573 20.45 0.33 16.84
C ASN A 573 20.80 1.55 15.98
N ARG A 574 20.21 2.71 16.28
CA ARG A 574 20.43 3.98 15.57
C ARG A 574 21.46 4.86 16.27
N ILE A 575 21.85 4.55 17.51
CA ILE A 575 22.81 5.36 18.28
C ILE A 575 24.20 5.25 17.65
N VAL A 576 24.76 6.40 17.31
CA VAL A 576 26.09 6.54 16.74
C VAL A 576 27.13 6.61 17.85
N GLY A 577 28.22 5.87 17.68
CA GLY A 577 29.38 5.91 18.56
C GLY A 577 30.55 6.64 17.96
N VAL A 578 30.77 6.47 16.66
CA VAL A 578 31.91 7.07 15.95
C VAL A 578 31.49 7.45 14.55
N ILE A 579 31.87 8.64 14.10
CA ILE A 579 31.85 9.01 12.69
C ILE A 579 33.28 9.23 12.24
N SER A 580 33.61 8.72 11.06
CA SER A 580 34.91 8.91 10.42
C SER A 580 34.71 9.27 8.96
N ILE A 581 35.51 10.18 8.45
CA ILE A 581 35.55 10.54 7.04
C ILE A 581 36.76 9.90 6.39
N HIS A 582 36.63 9.49 5.13
CA HIS A 582 37.74 8.94 4.38
C HIS A 582 38.65 10.06 3.83
N GLU A 583 39.91 9.76 3.52
CA GLU A 583 40.91 10.73 3.04
C GLU A 583 40.50 11.49 1.76
N ASN A 584 39.61 10.92 0.96
CA ASN A 584 39.07 11.57 -0.24
C ASN A 584 37.88 12.52 0.05
N GLU A 585 37.44 12.64 1.31
CA GLU A 585 36.35 13.51 1.78
C GLU A 585 34.97 13.30 1.12
N GLN A 586 34.84 12.27 0.28
CA GLN A 586 33.61 11.95 -0.45
C GLN A 586 32.69 11.00 0.29
N VAL A 587 33.23 10.22 1.24
CA VAL A 587 32.47 9.18 1.95
C VAL A 587 32.68 9.24 3.45
N VAL A 588 31.61 8.97 4.18
CA VAL A 588 31.53 9.01 5.64
C VAL A 588 31.12 7.64 6.17
N ARG A 589 31.86 7.15 7.16
CA ARG A 589 31.60 5.90 7.87
C ARG A 589 30.96 6.21 9.21
N ILE A 590 29.72 5.77 9.36
CA ILE A 590 28.93 5.91 10.59
C ILE A 590 28.97 4.58 11.34
N GLY A 591 29.70 4.56 12.46
CA GLY A 591 29.76 3.44 13.39
C GLY A 591 28.64 3.53 14.42
N HIS A 592 27.66 2.63 14.33
CA HIS A 592 26.50 2.58 15.21
C HIS A 592 26.31 1.20 15.83
N ILE A 593 25.38 1.07 16.79
CA ILE A 593 25.14 -0.19 17.49
C ILE A 593 24.36 -1.16 16.58
N SER A 594 24.82 -2.39 16.47
CA SER A 594 24.11 -3.49 15.82
C SER A 594 23.05 -4.10 16.74
N PHE A 595 22.15 -4.89 16.16
CA PHE A 595 21.17 -5.67 16.94
C PHE A 595 21.81 -6.48 18.06
N TRP A 596 23.01 -7.04 17.83
CA TRP A 596 23.75 -7.87 18.79
C TRP A 596 24.56 -7.07 19.82
N GLY A 597 24.46 -5.74 19.82
CA GLY A 597 25.28 -4.89 20.70
C GLY A 597 26.76 -4.85 20.32
N GLY A 598 27.12 -5.29 19.10
CA GLY A 598 28.43 -5.01 18.49
C GLY A 598 28.40 -3.74 17.65
N ARG A 599 29.56 -3.26 17.20
CA ARG A 599 29.65 -2.15 16.24
C ARG A 599 29.24 -2.61 14.85
N LYS A 600 28.38 -1.85 14.17
CA LYS A 600 28.09 -1.95 12.74
C LYS A 600 28.48 -0.63 12.09
N ASN A 601 29.18 -0.71 10.97
CA ASN A 601 29.51 0.46 10.17
C ASN A 601 28.53 0.55 9.00
N THR A 602 28.11 1.76 8.69
CA THR A 602 27.39 2.09 7.46
C THR A 602 28.19 3.18 6.74
N ILE A 603 28.53 2.94 5.48
CA ILE A 603 29.20 3.93 4.62
C ILE A 603 28.11 4.71 3.87
N VAL A 604 28.27 6.02 3.83
CA VAL A 604 27.34 6.97 3.22
C VAL A 604 28.15 7.99 2.43
N ASP A 605 27.67 8.36 1.24
CA ASP A 605 28.26 9.46 0.47
C ASP A 605 28.03 10.78 1.19
N MET A 606 29.04 11.67 1.18
CA MET A 606 28.98 12.93 1.91
C MET A 606 27.82 13.82 1.42
N GLU A 607 27.56 13.82 0.11
CA GLU A 607 26.44 14.55 -0.52
C GLU A 607 25.05 14.00 -0.13
N ASP A 608 24.96 12.75 0.32
CA ASP A 608 23.69 12.16 0.79
C ASP A 608 23.40 12.49 2.26
N LEU A 609 24.35 13.05 3.01
CA LEU A 609 24.14 13.46 4.40
C LEU A 609 23.47 14.84 4.47
N VAL A 610 22.39 14.92 5.24
CA VAL A 610 21.72 16.20 5.50
C VAL A 610 22.48 16.94 6.61
N PRO A 611 22.93 18.20 6.38
CA PRO A 611 23.59 18.98 7.41
C PRO A 611 22.66 19.18 8.63
N LEU A 612 23.24 19.18 9.83
CA LEU A 612 22.46 19.14 11.06
C LEU A 612 21.67 20.43 11.32
N SER A 613 22.07 21.55 10.70
CA SER A 613 21.32 22.81 10.68
C SER A 613 19.92 22.68 10.07
N TYR A 614 19.74 21.78 9.11
CA TYR A 614 18.47 21.51 8.43
C TYR A 614 17.69 20.34 9.06
N SER A 615 18.20 19.74 10.14
CA SER A 615 17.51 18.67 10.86
C SER A 615 16.31 19.24 11.63
N PRO A 616 15.12 18.59 11.63
CA PRO A 616 13.94 19.09 12.33
C PRO A 616 14.13 19.25 13.86
N ASP A 617 15.18 18.65 14.41
CA ASP A 617 15.51 18.68 15.84
C ASP A 617 16.48 19.80 16.23
N SER A 618 16.96 20.62 15.28
CA SER A 618 17.96 21.67 15.51
C SER A 618 17.54 22.74 16.54
N TYR A 619 16.24 22.86 16.81
CA TYR A 619 15.68 23.78 17.82
C TYR A 619 15.27 23.11 19.13
N THR A 620 15.50 21.80 19.29
CA THR A 620 15.07 21.05 20.48
C THR A 620 16.22 20.89 21.49
N ARG A 621 15.95 21.08 22.79
CA ARG A 621 16.91 20.84 23.90
C ARG A 621 17.24 19.35 24.14
N SER A 622 17.05 18.48 23.14
CA SER A 622 17.29 17.04 23.26
C SER A 622 18.80 16.74 23.21
N PRO A 623 19.33 15.86 24.07
CA PRO A 623 20.73 15.44 23.99
C PRO A 623 21.00 14.59 22.73
N PHE A 624 19.97 14.08 22.06
CA PHE A 624 20.10 13.36 20.80
C PHE A 624 19.52 14.14 19.63
N VAL A 625 20.28 14.24 18.55
CA VAL A 625 19.93 14.88 17.28
C VAL A 625 19.91 13.83 16.16
N ARG A 626 18.93 13.94 15.27
CA ARG A 626 18.82 13.06 14.09
C ARG A 626 19.79 13.48 12.99
N LEU A 627 20.63 12.54 12.58
CA LEU A 627 21.43 12.58 11.35
C LEU A 627 20.65 11.86 10.25
N CYS A 628 20.19 12.62 9.26
CA CYS A 628 19.33 12.14 8.18
C CYS A 628 20.11 12.00 6.87
N ARG A 629 19.54 11.24 5.93
CA ARG A 629 20.03 11.12 4.56
C ARG A 629 18.99 11.66 3.58
N HIS A 630 19.43 12.25 2.46
CA HIS A 630 18.55 12.74 1.41
C HIS A 630 17.80 11.57 0.73
N SER A 631 18.49 10.45 0.50
CA SER A 631 17.97 9.23 -0.11
C SER A 631 16.98 8.45 0.79
N ASP A 632 17.12 8.56 2.11
CA ASP A 632 16.28 7.87 3.09
C ASP A 632 16.05 8.73 4.35
N PRO A 633 15.10 9.67 4.31
CA PRO A 633 14.75 10.51 5.45
C PRO A 633 14.18 9.74 6.65
N SER A 634 13.74 8.49 6.44
CA SER A 634 13.11 7.64 7.45
C SER A 634 14.12 6.77 8.24
N GLY A 635 15.25 6.44 7.60
CA GLY A 635 16.37 5.70 8.14
C GLY A 635 17.46 6.60 8.70
N PHE A 636 17.13 7.35 9.75
CA PHE A 636 18.06 8.26 10.43
C PHE A 636 18.94 7.57 11.50
N PHE A 637 20.07 8.20 11.79
CA PHE A 637 20.94 7.89 12.92
C PHE A 637 20.77 8.89 14.06
N LEU A 638 21.07 8.48 15.29
CA LEU A 638 20.97 9.30 16.50
C LEU A 638 22.37 9.67 16.98
N LEU A 639 22.70 10.95 16.88
CA LEU A 639 23.92 11.55 17.42
C LEU A 639 23.65 12.08 18.81
N ASN A 640 24.48 11.75 19.79
CA ASN A 640 24.46 12.47 21.06
C ASN A 640 25.24 13.78 20.90
N MET A 641 24.78 14.87 21.49
CA MET A 641 25.47 16.17 21.48
C MET A 641 26.15 16.48 22.83
N THR A 642 25.96 15.64 23.83
CA THR A 642 26.52 15.78 25.18
C THR A 642 27.62 14.76 25.44
N ASN A 643 28.73 15.21 26.06
CA ASN A 643 29.88 14.37 26.41
C ASN A 643 30.46 13.63 25.18
N VAL A 644 30.69 14.40 24.12
CA VAL A 644 31.27 13.93 22.85
C VAL A 644 32.63 14.56 22.64
N GLU A 645 33.49 13.84 21.93
CA GLU A 645 34.79 14.30 21.49
C GLU A 645 34.69 14.57 19.97
N ILE A 646 34.83 15.83 19.58
CA ILE A 646 35.05 16.23 18.19
C ILE A 646 36.56 16.17 17.96
N VAL A 647 36.99 15.29 17.07
CA VAL A 647 38.42 14.96 16.91
C VAL A 647 39.11 15.91 15.92
N ASP A 648 38.37 16.40 14.93
CA ASP A 648 38.83 17.39 13.95
C ASP A 648 37.67 18.33 13.62
N GLU A 649 37.80 19.58 14.06
CA GLU A 649 36.77 20.61 13.92
C GLU A 649 36.45 20.96 12.47
N LYS A 650 37.45 20.99 11.59
CA LYS A 650 37.24 21.33 10.17
C LYS A 650 36.51 20.20 9.45
N LEU A 651 36.86 18.95 9.74
CA LEU A 651 36.15 17.80 9.20
C LEU A 651 34.75 17.66 9.81
N ALA A 652 34.55 18.10 11.05
CA ALA A 652 33.23 18.15 11.68
C ALA A 652 32.33 19.20 11.05
N GLU A 653 32.84 20.40 10.74
CA GLU A 653 32.11 21.41 9.97
C GLU A 653 31.73 20.89 8.58
N LEU A 654 32.62 20.14 7.93
CA LEU A 654 32.33 19.55 6.63
C LEU A 654 31.20 18.50 6.70
N VAL A 655 31.20 17.64 7.72
CA VAL A 655 30.22 16.55 7.87
C VAL A 655 28.89 17.04 8.47
N PHE A 656 28.91 18.05 9.34
CA PHE A 656 27.74 18.46 10.12
C PHE A 656 27.22 19.87 9.80
N GLY A 657 28.00 20.72 9.12
CA GLY A 657 27.70 22.14 8.87
C GLY A 657 28.25 23.09 9.94
N THR A 658 28.41 24.37 9.58
CA THR A 658 29.14 25.42 10.33
C THR A 658 28.54 25.78 11.70
N THR A 659 27.31 25.38 12.00
CA THR A 659 26.58 25.82 13.20
C THR A 659 26.88 24.98 14.45
N MET A 660 27.75 23.98 14.36
CA MET A 660 28.00 23.03 15.45
C MET A 660 29.03 23.45 16.49
N LEU A 661 29.95 24.37 16.18
CA LEU A 661 31.09 24.69 17.06
C LEU A 661 30.91 25.96 17.92
N SER A 662 29.93 26.82 17.60
CA SER A 662 29.68 28.05 18.38
C SER A 662 28.74 27.84 19.58
N GLY A 663 28.30 26.60 19.84
CA GLY A 663 27.18 26.32 20.75
C GLY A 663 27.54 25.99 22.20
N SER A 664 28.82 25.97 22.59
CA SER A 664 29.23 25.50 23.92
C SER A 664 29.82 26.54 24.87
N GLU A 665 30.25 27.71 24.41
CA GLU A 665 30.85 28.74 25.28
C GLU A 665 29.99 30.01 25.42
N ASP A 666 29.36 30.50 24.34
CA ASP A 666 28.62 31.78 24.39
C ASP A 666 27.27 31.72 25.12
N ILE A 667 26.65 30.54 25.24
CA ILE A 667 25.33 30.38 25.89
C ILE A 667 25.42 30.51 27.42
N LEU A 668 26.62 30.37 28.01
CA LEU A 668 26.85 30.55 29.44
C LEU A 668 27.06 32.02 29.84
N GLU A 669 27.50 32.89 28.93
CA GLU A 669 27.66 34.33 29.21
C GLU A 669 26.35 35.10 29.04
N GLU A 670 25.55 34.81 28.00
CA GLU A 670 24.22 35.43 27.84
C GLU A 670 23.27 35.09 29.00
N SER A 671 23.36 33.88 29.56
CA SER A 671 22.55 33.48 30.72
C SER A 671 22.90 34.24 32.01
N LYS A 672 24.15 34.70 32.17
CA LYS A 672 24.58 35.48 33.33
C LYS A 672 24.19 36.96 33.21
N GLU A 673 24.13 37.49 32.00
CA GLU A 673 23.68 38.86 31.76
C GLU A 673 22.14 39.00 31.85
N GLU A 674 21.38 37.97 31.48
CA GLU A 674 19.92 37.95 31.66
C GLU A 674 19.49 37.74 33.12
N GLU A 675 20.21 36.92 33.92
CA GLU A 675 19.95 36.77 35.35
C GLU A 675 20.23 38.07 36.14
N GLN A 676 21.23 38.86 35.75
CA GLN A 676 21.49 40.17 36.38
C GLN A 676 20.51 41.27 35.97
N ARG A 677 19.74 41.11 34.88
CA ARG A 677 18.69 42.07 34.49
C ARG A 677 17.34 41.83 35.16
N GLN A 678 17.10 40.64 35.73
CA GLN A 678 15.81 40.31 36.36
C GLN A 678 15.76 40.56 37.87
N GLU A 679 16.86 40.93 38.53
CA GLU A 679 16.90 41.29 39.96
C GLU A 679 16.97 42.81 40.23
N LYS A 680 16.05 43.59 39.65
CA LYS A 680 15.70 44.91 40.21
C LYS A 680 14.18 45.11 40.24
N PRO A 681 13.55 45.09 41.42
CA PRO A 681 12.12 45.36 41.53
C PRO A 681 11.84 46.87 41.46
N GLU A 682 11.05 47.29 40.46
CA GLU A 682 10.41 48.61 40.44
C GLU A 682 9.29 48.66 41.49
N GLY A 683 9.45 49.52 42.49
CA GLY A 683 8.45 49.76 43.51
C GLY A 683 7.28 50.61 43.01
N LEU A 684 6.05 50.13 43.20
CA LEU A 684 4.83 50.94 43.13
C LEU A 684 4.83 52.00 44.25
N LYS A 685 4.82 53.27 43.87
CA LYS A 685 4.34 54.36 44.72
C LYS A 685 2.81 54.47 44.59
N LYS A 686 2.11 54.32 45.71
CA LYS A 686 0.74 54.79 45.92
C LYS A 686 0.68 56.31 45.79
N ASN A 687 -0.35 56.83 45.14
CA ASN A 687 -1.01 58.08 45.52
C ASN A 687 -2.52 57.89 45.33
N GLU A 688 -3.23 58.15 46.43
CA GLU A 688 -4.68 58.26 46.68
C GLU A 688 -5.55 56.99 46.61
#